data_AF-A0A9E0F293-F1
#
_entry.id   AF-A0A9E0F293-F1
#
_cell.length_a   1.000
_cell.length_b   1.000
_cell.length_c   1.000
_cell.angle_alpha   90.00
_cell.angle_beta   90.00
_cell.angle_gamma   90.00
#
_symmetry.space_group_name_H-M   'P 1'
#
loop_
_entity.id
_entity.type
_entity.pdbx_description
1 polymer ?
#
loop_
_entity_poly.entity_id
_entity_poly.type
_entity_poly.pdbx_seq_one_letter_code
_entity_poly.pdbx_strand_id
1 'polypeptide(L)'
;MTPPIQNDSNSLLVPVFLDAFVVDASTQQPMAIYQAAYNNLSNYTDPLPPPIIPGNSIKPAEGIYLHWALPDALTHGGELGQQFPYAPNRWLVVRLTPGNPAGSTMAWVIQSDYTDTSNGTAQYIDPANPPSIDSKGTITVNGTLLGKNYAISAWEAQGDPGTADFFLQAVAPGNISFAAYQPFNPNVFSFTDSSNPANGNYSYMVVGWYSNPAHDPLAGATSANFESILAQLLWSLPAGTQLLSSPPTTSLYHGFVADVAWPSSHVTNPNIPSPANVQVAVGNTAVDALSALIQNQASVQSQSDKSHSAAWLAAGNTLCSLIQAANLQVLDDYGVPGGNTLVQQQIEKSWFGDDPGGTIWTVASVTAQNQSFDITGDGLTPAQNTALLTQLAALNKNQQAYDAGQRKLASLQNQLYITWLDVMQSISIYNKFGENPTTTPDWGILQHILQNNLYPDLFMQVWNLYNEQANLRATLPDPTNPTSATNWADTNWTFPSATGTGNVTLSSLNLLLKGTAAPNFQHPVDPVVLVCGAGMTNKYGRDGVYNADGTLTVRLGAQTITGIAASGEPNVEASNFSASILNPLSAYTQVPAIPNLLTEAFFSDPLCAQTMANTVSGTNATELNTCITNLLNNAATPGGNWVGTPPSPMAYSLWSQAWSPLWMEWMVNYYPTITNDGTANFDMTSWTFDGQHYQWTGNGISGSTPYNLELSGRSVAVPYIQNVLKGALSKYLHNHPAIDSTQLESLLNTVMNWDIMSQSLSGLTSQLLTLNLQTSINPPVSGNPVPNPVPANATAASGPPVGDLIQGQHNYTPILETAETGNIFFPIRGGLVTFAGMQLVDAFGQVCNLGVPNTPNGFQPLLSPSITPPASLVAPTNLNSPFILGPRLAQSARLNMEFMANDLSATLTTATNNNPICGWILPNHLDNSIDVYDGDGNLLGELLPLSTNPLWRPAPGNANAPASPQDISNSTLCSVISQLAVQTTAVFSDFMQVIDETLWMSAPLGGQSDTFMSALMGRPLAVVNMQVGLELNGEPATNQLFNEMLTPGSTASNFTPVQDTGDAETTSFPLTLGSLQLRNDGLMGYFFSAGSDAYNNFYSVHDAPTLSAGDTFVQPILNTQTGTYNGNLNVLADGSTVSVTLLMDPLGAVHGYSGILPVASAALPGYLVQDFLKNLLVNFETGPILADGGNLRTPEPATKQGTWNWLQNVKGTYIQNTIVNANDVARFPLQPPAIREGWLQLTNIDNE
;
A
#
# COMPACT_ATOMS: atom_id res chain seq x y z
N MET A 1 -16.39 41.41 -27.22
CA MET A 1 -15.63 42.52 -26.63
C MET A 1 -14.36 41.91 -26.08
N THR A 2 -13.19 42.39 -26.48
CA THR A 2 -11.91 41.92 -25.93
C THR A 2 -11.91 42.21 -24.43
N PRO A 3 -11.60 41.24 -23.55
CA PRO A 3 -11.51 41.48 -22.11
C PRO A 3 -10.48 42.60 -21.82
N PRO A 4 -10.65 43.40 -20.76
CA PRO A 4 -9.64 44.37 -20.37
C PRO A 4 -8.34 43.64 -20.01
N ILE A 5 -7.22 44.14 -20.52
CA ILE A 5 -5.87 43.65 -20.20
C ILE A 5 -5.63 43.86 -18.70
N GLN A 6 -5.14 42.82 -18.02
CA GLN A 6 -4.92 42.82 -16.58
C GLN A 6 -3.83 43.84 -16.16
N ASN A 7 -3.82 44.23 -14.88
CA ASN A 7 -2.84 45.15 -14.31
C ASN A 7 -2.52 44.71 -12.88
N ASP A 8 -1.25 44.76 -12.49
CA ASP A 8 -0.77 44.39 -11.15
C ASP A 8 -1.44 45.17 -10.00
N SER A 9 -1.99 46.35 -10.28
CA SER A 9 -2.66 47.18 -9.26
C SER A 9 -4.01 46.62 -8.83
N ASN A 10 -4.66 45.81 -9.68
CA ASN A 10 -6.02 45.27 -9.45
C ASN A 10 -6.08 43.73 -9.52
N SER A 11 -4.93 43.06 -9.70
CA SER A 11 -4.80 41.60 -9.67
C SER A 11 -4.19 41.12 -8.36
N LEU A 12 -4.48 39.87 -8.00
CA LEU A 12 -3.76 39.17 -6.94
C LEU A 12 -2.38 38.74 -7.46
N LEU A 13 -1.32 39.07 -6.73
CA LEU A 13 0.05 38.67 -7.05
C LEU A 13 0.33 37.30 -6.42
N VAL A 14 0.47 36.30 -7.28
CA VAL A 14 0.71 34.91 -6.91
C VAL A 14 2.18 34.59 -7.17
N PRO A 15 2.97 34.25 -6.15
CA PRO A 15 4.39 33.92 -6.33
C PRO A 15 4.54 32.58 -7.08
N VAL A 16 5.55 32.49 -7.97
CA VAL A 16 6.01 31.25 -8.60
C VAL A 16 7.51 31.10 -8.45
N PHE A 17 7.99 29.87 -8.30
CA PHE A 17 9.41 29.58 -8.20
C PHE A 17 10.06 29.65 -9.58
N LEU A 18 11.11 30.47 -9.76
CA LEU A 18 11.83 30.65 -11.03
C LEU A 18 13.29 30.21 -10.89
N ASP A 19 13.70 29.25 -11.74
CA ASP A 19 15.09 28.81 -11.87
C ASP A 19 15.72 29.30 -13.18
N ALA A 20 17.04 29.45 -13.15
CA ALA A 20 17.86 29.66 -14.35
C ALA A 20 19.01 28.63 -14.43
N PHE A 21 19.01 27.84 -15.51
CA PHE A 21 20.09 26.95 -15.88
C PHE A 21 20.94 27.58 -16.98
N VAL A 22 22.22 27.84 -16.69
CA VAL A 22 23.14 28.50 -17.62
C VAL A 22 24.01 27.47 -18.33
N VAL A 23 23.88 27.39 -19.66
CA VAL A 23 24.67 26.51 -20.52
C VAL A 23 25.65 27.35 -21.34
N ASP A 24 26.94 27.17 -21.10
CA ASP A 24 28.02 27.70 -21.93
C ASP A 24 29.00 26.58 -22.30
N ALA A 25 30.05 26.91 -23.06
CA ALA A 25 31.09 25.95 -23.47
C ALA A 25 31.74 25.15 -22.31
N SER A 26 31.72 25.67 -21.08
CA SER A 26 32.28 25.03 -19.88
C SER A 26 31.29 24.18 -19.09
N THR A 27 29.98 24.49 -19.14
CA THR A 27 28.92 23.73 -18.44
C THR A 27 28.13 22.79 -19.34
N GLN A 28 28.34 22.84 -20.66
CA GLN A 28 27.66 21.99 -21.62
C GLN A 28 28.04 20.51 -21.45
N GLN A 29 27.09 19.70 -20.96
CA GLN A 29 27.25 18.28 -20.69
C GLN A 29 26.11 17.46 -21.31
N PRO A 30 26.29 16.13 -21.51
CA PRO A 30 25.19 15.25 -21.87
C PRO A 30 24.06 15.31 -20.84
N MET A 31 22.83 15.37 -21.31
CA MET A 31 21.62 15.46 -20.48
C MET A 31 20.60 14.41 -20.90
N ALA A 32 19.78 13.97 -19.94
CA ALA A 32 18.56 13.25 -20.24
C ALA A 32 17.58 14.29 -20.81
N ILE A 33 17.40 14.34 -22.13
CA ILE A 33 16.44 15.25 -22.78
C ILE A 33 15.44 14.34 -23.47
N TYR A 34 14.26 14.20 -22.85
CA TYR A 34 13.18 13.36 -23.36
C TYR A 34 12.11 14.23 -24.02
N GLN A 35 11.53 13.72 -25.09
CA GLN A 35 10.38 14.32 -25.77
C GLN A 35 9.30 13.25 -25.94
N ALA A 36 8.04 13.63 -25.75
CA ALA A 36 6.91 12.74 -26.00
C ALA A 36 6.73 12.55 -27.51
N ALA A 37 6.94 11.33 -28.00
CA ALA A 37 6.74 10.95 -29.39
C ALA A 37 5.31 10.42 -29.59
N TYR A 38 4.30 11.31 -29.59
CA TYR A 38 2.89 10.92 -29.70
C TYR A 38 2.56 10.07 -30.93
N ASN A 39 3.35 10.17 -32.00
CA ASN A 39 3.22 9.28 -33.17
C ASN A 39 3.40 7.79 -32.83
N ASN A 40 4.09 7.45 -31.74
CA ASN A 40 4.20 6.08 -31.22
C ASN A 40 2.83 5.49 -30.85
N LEU A 41 1.87 6.33 -30.45
CA LEU A 41 0.51 5.87 -30.17
C LEU A 41 -0.12 5.22 -31.41
N SER A 42 0.26 5.60 -32.63
CA SER A 42 -0.23 4.93 -33.86
C SER A 42 0.15 3.45 -33.97
N ASN A 43 1.12 3.03 -33.14
CA ASN A 43 1.63 1.66 -33.05
C ASN A 43 1.22 1.00 -31.74
N TYR A 44 0.33 1.62 -30.96
CA TYR A 44 -0.08 1.15 -29.65
C TYR A 44 1.09 1.01 -28.66
N THR A 45 2.12 1.87 -28.78
CA THR A 45 3.30 1.90 -27.91
C THR A 45 3.39 3.23 -27.15
N ASP A 46 4.11 3.23 -26.01
CA ASP A 46 4.27 4.41 -25.17
C ASP A 46 4.88 5.62 -25.93
N PRO A 47 4.31 6.83 -25.80
CA PRO A 47 4.90 8.06 -26.33
C PRO A 47 6.18 8.49 -25.61
N LEU A 48 6.41 8.08 -24.36
CA LEU A 48 7.61 8.41 -23.61
C LEU A 48 8.72 7.38 -23.86
N PRO A 49 9.99 7.83 -24.01
CA PRO A 49 11.10 6.91 -24.17
C PRO A 49 11.41 6.14 -22.87
N PRO A 50 12.00 4.93 -22.98
CA PRO A 50 12.41 4.16 -21.81
C PRO A 50 13.43 4.91 -20.94
N PRO A 51 13.50 4.60 -19.63
CA PRO A 51 14.51 5.17 -18.72
C PRO A 51 15.93 4.73 -19.12
N ILE A 52 16.94 5.56 -18.80
CA ILE A 52 18.38 5.28 -19.02
C ILE A 52 18.70 4.79 -20.45
N ILE A 53 18.78 5.70 -21.41
CA ILE A 53 19.14 5.35 -22.81
C ILE A 53 20.66 5.21 -22.95
N PRO A 54 21.20 4.01 -23.25
CA PRO A 54 22.63 3.80 -23.40
C PRO A 54 23.21 4.67 -24.53
N GLY A 55 24.32 5.37 -24.25
CA GLY A 55 25.00 6.21 -25.25
C GLY A 55 24.30 7.53 -25.59
N ASN A 56 23.26 7.93 -24.86
CA ASN A 56 22.66 9.25 -25.01
C ASN A 56 23.72 10.35 -24.76
N SER A 57 23.91 11.20 -25.76
CA SER A 57 24.93 12.25 -25.80
C SER A 57 24.34 13.62 -26.16
N ILE A 58 23.01 13.78 -26.06
CA ILE A 58 22.35 15.05 -26.37
C ILE A 58 22.87 16.12 -25.40
N LYS A 59 23.41 17.19 -25.98
CA LYS A 59 23.89 18.38 -25.28
C LYS A 59 22.94 19.54 -25.58
N PRO A 60 22.47 20.29 -24.58
CA PRO A 60 21.68 21.51 -24.81
C PRO A 60 22.51 22.55 -25.58
N ALA A 61 21.84 23.43 -26.30
CA ALA A 61 22.49 24.58 -26.93
C ALA A 61 22.98 25.58 -25.87
N GLU A 62 23.96 26.41 -26.20
CA GLU A 62 24.39 27.50 -25.31
C GLU A 62 23.25 28.51 -25.13
N GLY A 63 23.05 28.97 -23.90
CA GLY A 63 22.02 29.93 -23.53
C GLY A 63 21.62 29.86 -22.05
N ILE A 64 20.70 30.73 -21.67
CA ILE A 64 20.13 30.77 -20.30
C ILE A 64 18.72 30.18 -20.38
N TYR A 65 18.53 29.03 -19.74
CA TYR A 65 17.26 28.32 -19.68
C TYR A 65 16.51 28.70 -18.41
N LEU A 66 15.37 29.36 -18.55
CA LEU A 66 14.47 29.71 -17.47
C LEU A 66 13.34 28.69 -17.39
N HIS A 67 13.00 28.27 -16.18
CA HIS A 67 11.87 27.37 -15.93
C HIS A 67 11.21 27.73 -14.62
N TRP A 68 9.88 27.86 -14.62
CA TRP A 68 9.12 28.21 -13.42
C TRP A 68 8.09 27.15 -13.05
N ALA A 69 7.94 26.91 -11.76
CA ALA A 69 6.96 25.98 -11.23
C ALA A 69 5.59 26.67 -11.10
N LEU A 70 4.53 26.00 -11.55
CA LEU A 70 3.16 26.43 -11.25
C LEU A 70 2.86 26.22 -9.76
N PRO A 71 2.06 27.09 -9.12
CA PRO A 71 1.68 26.90 -7.72
C PRO A 71 0.93 25.59 -7.52
N ASP A 72 1.09 24.99 -6.34
CA ASP A 72 0.47 23.72 -5.95
C ASP A 72 -1.06 23.73 -6.23
N ALA A 73 -1.72 24.88 -6.03
CA ALA A 73 -3.15 25.06 -6.34
C ALA A 73 -3.56 24.69 -7.77
N LEU A 74 -2.65 24.79 -8.76
CA LEU A 74 -2.90 24.46 -10.16
C LEU A 74 -2.39 23.07 -10.56
N THR A 75 -1.67 22.39 -9.67
CA THR A 75 -1.04 21.08 -9.89
C THR A 75 -1.68 19.95 -9.09
N HIS A 76 -2.85 20.18 -8.48
CA HIS A 76 -3.67 19.16 -7.82
C HIS A 76 -4.96 18.90 -8.62
N GLY A 77 -5.27 17.63 -8.89
CA GLY A 77 -6.56 17.21 -9.42
C GLY A 77 -7.63 17.10 -8.33
N GLY A 78 -8.91 17.30 -8.66
CA GLY A 78 -10.02 17.12 -7.68
C GLY A 78 -10.16 15.68 -7.15
N GLU A 79 -11.07 15.44 -6.19
CA GLU A 79 -11.26 14.16 -5.47
C GLU A 79 -11.48 12.91 -6.35
N LEU A 80 -11.77 13.09 -7.66
CA LEU A 80 -11.90 12.01 -8.66
C LEU A 80 -10.75 11.99 -9.70
N GLY A 81 -9.66 12.71 -9.46
CA GLY A 81 -8.38 12.61 -10.19
C GLY A 81 -8.37 13.07 -11.65
N GLN A 82 -9.47 13.54 -12.24
CA GLN A 82 -9.59 13.68 -13.70
C GLN A 82 -9.52 15.10 -14.27
N GLN A 83 -9.58 16.17 -13.47
CA GLN A 83 -9.48 17.55 -14.00
C GLN A 83 -8.60 18.43 -13.14
N PHE A 84 -7.45 18.83 -13.69
CA PHE A 84 -6.58 19.87 -13.15
C PHE A 84 -7.15 21.25 -13.51
N PRO A 85 -6.97 22.28 -12.67
CA PRO A 85 -7.28 23.65 -13.04
C PRO A 85 -6.52 24.09 -14.29
N TYR A 86 -7.09 25.03 -15.05
CA TYR A 86 -6.39 25.62 -16.18
C TYR A 86 -5.17 26.43 -15.72
N ALA A 87 -4.08 26.33 -16.46
CA ALA A 87 -2.86 27.07 -16.20
C ALA A 87 -2.84 28.41 -16.97
N PRO A 88 -2.08 29.42 -16.50
CA PRO A 88 -1.84 30.64 -17.26
C PRO A 88 -1.18 30.33 -18.62
N ASN A 89 -1.75 30.89 -19.69
CA ASN A 89 -1.37 30.59 -21.07
C ASN A 89 -0.61 31.74 -21.77
N ARG A 90 -0.32 32.82 -21.03
CA ARG A 90 0.51 33.93 -21.47
C ARG A 90 1.56 34.21 -20.41
N TRP A 91 2.81 34.37 -20.84
CA TRP A 91 3.90 34.72 -19.93
C TRP A 91 4.78 35.81 -20.53
N LEU A 92 5.12 36.80 -19.71
CA LEU A 92 6.03 37.89 -20.04
C LEU A 92 7.36 37.59 -19.35
N VAL A 93 8.42 37.44 -20.13
CA VAL A 93 9.79 37.27 -19.63
C VAL A 93 10.53 38.58 -19.84
N VAL A 94 11.14 39.12 -18.79
CA VAL A 94 11.86 40.39 -18.81
C VAL A 94 13.29 40.15 -18.34
N ARG A 95 14.26 40.52 -19.16
CA ARG A 95 15.69 40.55 -18.79
C ARG A 95 16.09 41.97 -18.42
N LEU A 96 16.49 42.15 -17.16
CA LEU A 96 17.00 43.38 -16.61
C LEU A 96 18.54 43.38 -16.64
N THR A 97 19.14 44.53 -16.96
CA THR A 97 20.60 44.72 -17.09
C THR A 97 21.12 45.63 -15.98
N PRO A 98 22.37 45.42 -15.49
CA PRO A 98 22.94 46.22 -14.42
C PRO A 98 22.95 47.72 -14.74
N GLY A 99 22.49 48.53 -13.80
CA GLY A 99 22.72 49.98 -13.81
C GLY A 99 21.87 50.83 -14.77
N ASN A 100 21.07 50.25 -15.68
CA ASN A 100 20.19 51.02 -16.57
C ASN A 100 18.95 50.22 -17.04
N PRO A 101 17.86 50.19 -16.26
CA PRO A 101 16.63 49.48 -16.64
C PRO A 101 15.94 50.07 -17.88
N ALA A 102 16.17 51.35 -18.19
CA ALA A 102 15.41 52.07 -19.22
C ALA A 102 15.95 51.88 -20.66
N GLY A 103 17.21 51.49 -20.82
CA GLY A 103 17.91 51.55 -22.13
C GLY A 103 18.32 50.22 -22.75
N SER A 104 18.16 49.09 -22.03
CA SER A 104 18.71 47.78 -22.45
C SER A 104 17.83 46.58 -22.08
N THR A 105 16.63 46.83 -21.51
CA THR A 105 15.67 45.79 -21.15
C THR A 105 15.18 45.07 -22.40
N MET A 106 15.39 43.76 -22.45
CA MET A 106 14.80 42.88 -23.45
C MET A 106 13.64 42.15 -22.80
N ALA A 107 12.54 42.03 -23.53
CA ALA A 107 11.38 41.30 -23.06
C ALA A 107 10.77 40.45 -24.18
N TRP A 108 10.15 39.36 -23.78
CA TRP A 108 9.51 38.39 -24.65
C TRP A 108 8.14 38.02 -24.10
N VAL A 109 7.20 37.76 -25.00
CA VAL A 109 5.90 37.19 -24.66
C VAL A 109 5.84 35.76 -25.15
N ILE A 110 5.43 34.85 -24.28
CA ILE A 110 5.23 33.45 -24.55
C ILE A 110 3.73 33.22 -24.68
N GLN A 111 3.35 32.64 -25.81
CA GLN A 111 2.03 32.13 -26.07
C GLN A 111 2.05 30.60 -25.86
N SER A 112 1.73 30.17 -24.64
CA SER A 112 1.87 28.77 -24.22
C SER A 112 0.87 27.83 -24.92
N ASP A 113 -0.30 28.33 -25.27
CA ASP A 113 -1.36 27.60 -26.00
C ASP A 113 -1.28 27.74 -27.52
N TYR A 114 -0.18 28.30 -28.06
CA TYR A 114 0.02 28.37 -29.51
C TYR A 114 0.12 26.95 -30.08
N THR A 115 -0.80 26.57 -30.96
CA THR A 115 -0.81 25.27 -31.64
C THR A 115 -0.45 25.41 -33.11
N ASP A 116 0.64 24.78 -33.55
CA ASP A 116 1.00 24.68 -34.98
C ASP A 116 1.85 23.43 -35.22
N THR A 117 1.68 22.76 -36.35
CA THR A 117 2.41 21.52 -36.64
C THR A 117 3.89 21.72 -36.98
N SER A 118 4.32 22.96 -37.24
CA SER A 118 5.69 23.27 -37.70
C SER A 118 6.42 24.32 -36.87
N ASN A 119 5.71 25.22 -36.20
CA ASN A 119 6.26 26.43 -35.58
C ASN A 119 6.11 26.51 -34.06
N GLY A 120 5.53 25.48 -33.42
CA GLY A 120 5.56 25.35 -31.96
C GLY A 120 6.86 24.67 -31.49
N THR A 121 7.01 24.49 -30.17
CA THR A 121 8.25 23.93 -29.58
C THR A 121 8.06 22.70 -28.69
N ALA A 122 6.90 22.49 -28.08
CA ALA A 122 6.62 21.37 -27.19
C ALA A 122 5.71 20.34 -27.87
N GLN A 123 6.02 19.03 -27.79
CA GLN A 123 5.15 17.99 -28.38
C GLN A 123 3.82 17.90 -27.62
N TYR A 124 2.70 17.85 -28.35
CA TYR A 124 1.36 17.75 -27.75
C TYR A 124 0.37 17.04 -28.68
N ILE A 125 -0.76 16.60 -28.13
CA ILE A 125 -1.89 16.08 -28.90
C ILE A 125 -2.83 17.23 -29.25
N ASP A 126 -3.19 17.39 -30.52
CA ASP A 126 -4.10 18.45 -30.95
C ASP A 126 -5.42 18.40 -30.16
N PRO A 127 -5.72 19.41 -29.30
CA PRO A 127 -6.92 19.42 -28.47
C PRO A 127 -8.20 19.58 -29.30
N ALA A 128 -8.12 20.13 -30.52
CA ALA A 128 -9.26 20.26 -31.42
C ALA A 128 -9.55 18.99 -32.21
N ASN A 129 -8.54 18.12 -32.39
CA ASN A 129 -8.64 16.88 -33.17
C ASN A 129 -7.98 15.71 -32.40
N PRO A 130 -8.58 15.25 -31.29
CA PRO A 130 -8.00 14.17 -30.48
C PRO A 130 -7.79 12.88 -31.29
N PRO A 131 -6.92 11.96 -30.83
CA PRO A 131 -6.64 10.72 -31.54
C PRO A 131 -7.91 9.89 -31.73
N SER A 132 -8.03 9.29 -32.90
CA SER A 132 -9.18 8.45 -33.26
C SER A 132 -8.74 7.11 -33.82
N ILE A 133 -9.50 6.06 -33.54
CA ILE A 133 -9.32 4.72 -34.11
C ILE A 133 -10.41 4.53 -35.17
N ASP A 134 -10.09 4.05 -36.36
CA ASP A 134 -11.10 3.74 -37.38
C ASP A 134 -11.63 2.30 -37.28
N SER A 135 -12.62 1.95 -38.10
CA SER A 135 -13.23 0.61 -38.11
C SER A 135 -12.27 -0.51 -38.54
N LYS A 136 -11.07 -0.17 -39.04
CA LYS A 136 -10.02 -1.10 -39.45
C LYS A 136 -8.89 -1.16 -38.41
N GLY A 137 -9.05 -0.55 -37.24
CA GLY A 137 -8.03 -0.51 -36.18
C GLY A 137 -6.87 0.45 -36.48
N THR A 138 -7.00 1.32 -37.50
CA THR A 138 -5.99 2.32 -37.82
C THR A 138 -6.14 3.52 -36.90
N ILE A 139 -5.08 3.86 -36.18
CA ILE A 139 -5.05 5.04 -35.34
C ILE A 139 -4.61 6.25 -36.17
N THR A 140 -5.41 7.31 -36.13
CA THR A 140 -5.00 8.64 -36.58
C THR A 140 -4.64 9.45 -35.34
N VAL A 141 -3.34 9.72 -35.17
CA VAL A 141 -2.83 10.62 -34.12
C VAL A 141 -2.56 11.99 -34.74
N ASN A 142 -3.27 13.01 -34.31
CA ASN A 142 -3.00 14.39 -34.72
C ASN A 142 -2.06 15.03 -33.70
N GLY A 143 -0.76 14.78 -33.86
CA GLY A 143 0.27 15.49 -33.10
C GLY A 143 0.33 16.96 -33.54
N THR A 144 0.55 17.85 -32.58
CA THR A 144 0.82 19.28 -32.81
C THR A 144 2.01 19.73 -31.95
N LEU A 145 2.52 20.94 -32.21
CA LEU A 145 3.50 21.56 -31.35
C LEU A 145 2.86 22.73 -30.60
N LEU A 146 3.05 22.75 -29.28
CA LEU A 146 2.65 23.82 -28.39
C LEU A 146 3.76 24.85 -28.18
N GLY A 147 3.34 26.06 -27.81
CA GLY A 147 4.25 27.06 -27.26
C GLY A 147 5.04 27.81 -28.32
N LYS A 148 5.09 29.14 -28.18
CA LYS A 148 5.89 30.01 -29.03
C LYS A 148 6.26 31.28 -28.27
N ASN A 149 7.48 31.76 -28.47
CA ASN A 149 7.91 33.05 -27.93
C ASN A 149 7.98 34.12 -29.02
N TYR A 150 7.76 35.36 -28.60
CA TYR A 150 7.79 36.56 -29.43
C TYR A 150 8.63 37.62 -28.73
N ALA A 151 9.52 38.31 -29.43
CA ALA A 151 10.07 39.56 -28.90
C ALA A 151 8.91 40.53 -28.62
N ILE A 152 8.95 41.27 -27.50
CA ILE A 152 7.83 42.11 -27.08
C ILE A 152 7.40 43.14 -28.14
N SER A 153 8.35 43.66 -28.93
CA SER A 153 8.05 44.57 -30.04
C SER A 153 7.28 43.92 -31.18
N ALA A 154 7.52 42.63 -31.44
CA ALA A 154 6.78 41.86 -32.43
C ALA A 154 5.38 41.51 -31.90
N TRP A 155 5.26 41.18 -30.61
CA TRP A 155 3.96 40.96 -29.96
C TRP A 155 3.10 42.23 -29.97
N GLU A 156 3.68 43.39 -29.64
CA GLU A 156 2.98 44.68 -29.66
C GLU A 156 2.45 45.03 -31.06
N ALA A 157 3.20 44.68 -32.11
CA ALA A 157 2.77 44.90 -33.49
C ALA A 157 1.66 43.93 -33.94
N GLN A 158 1.66 42.69 -33.42
CA GLN A 158 0.70 41.65 -33.78
C GLN A 158 -0.60 41.73 -32.96
N GLY A 159 -0.51 42.09 -31.68
CA GLY A 159 -1.58 41.97 -30.68
C GLY A 159 -1.76 40.54 -30.18
N ASP A 160 -2.43 40.40 -29.03
CA ASP A 160 -2.80 39.07 -28.51
C ASP A 160 -3.89 38.45 -29.41
N PRO A 161 -3.65 37.30 -30.06
CA PRO A 161 -4.67 36.63 -30.87
C PRO A 161 -5.85 36.12 -30.03
N GLY A 162 -5.76 36.14 -28.71
CA GLY A 162 -6.73 35.55 -27.78
C GLY A 162 -6.64 34.04 -27.75
N THR A 163 -7.60 33.40 -27.08
CA THR A 163 -7.72 31.95 -26.99
C THR A 163 -9.16 31.57 -27.30
N ALA A 164 -9.36 30.77 -28.35
CA ALA A 164 -10.69 30.33 -28.77
C ALA A 164 -11.25 29.27 -27.80
N ASP A 165 -10.43 28.26 -27.48
CA ASP A 165 -10.76 27.17 -26.56
C ASP A 165 -9.63 27.02 -25.52
N PHE A 166 -9.98 27.10 -24.23
CA PHE A 166 -9.01 26.97 -23.13
C PHE A 166 -8.81 25.49 -22.78
N PHE A 167 -7.59 24.97 -22.95
CA PHE A 167 -7.28 23.56 -22.71
C PHE A 167 -5.98 23.32 -21.90
N LEU A 168 -5.13 24.34 -21.72
CA LEU A 168 -3.82 24.18 -21.12
C LEU A 168 -3.92 23.94 -19.59
N GLN A 169 -3.33 22.85 -19.12
CA GLN A 169 -3.28 22.43 -17.71
C GLN A 169 -1.82 22.13 -17.31
N ALA A 170 -1.59 21.83 -16.02
CA ALA A 170 -0.27 21.42 -15.52
C ALA A 170 0.21 20.07 -16.10
N VAL A 171 -0.72 19.22 -16.54
CA VAL A 171 -0.47 17.92 -17.16
C VAL A 171 -0.79 17.96 -18.65
N ALA A 172 -0.08 17.16 -19.44
CA ALA A 172 -0.42 16.91 -20.84
C ALA A 172 -1.09 15.53 -20.99
N PRO A 173 -1.81 15.26 -22.09
CA PRO A 173 -2.35 13.94 -22.39
C PRO A 173 -1.27 12.85 -22.28
N GLY A 174 -1.47 11.89 -21.36
CA GLY A 174 -0.53 10.80 -21.10
C GLY A 174 0.81 11.21 -20.46
N ASN A 175 0.99 12.46 -20.02
CA ASN A 175 2.25 12.95 -19.45
C ASN A 175 2.00 13.87 -18.24
N ILE A 176 2.08 13.27 -17.04
CA ILE A 176 1.90 13.96 -15.76
C ILE A 176 3.06 14.89 -15.40
N SER A 177 4.24 14.73 -16.02
CA SER A 177 5.44 15.54 -15.72
C SER A 177 5.58 16.75 -16.66
N PHE A 178 4.55 17.06 -17.46
CA PHE A 178 4.59 18.09 -18.50
C PHE A 178 5.04 19.45 -17.98
N ALA A 179 4.40 20.02 -16.94
CA ALA A 179 4.80 21.31 -16.39
C ALA A 179 6.09 21.26 -15.55
N ALA A 180 6.46 20.09 -15.02
CA ALA A 180 7.59 19.96 -14.09
C ALA A 180 8.94 19.68 -14.78
N TYR A 181 8.94 19.22 -16.04
CA TYR A 181 10.12 18.86 -16.80
C TYR A 181 10.30 19.78 -18.01
N GLN A 182 11.30 20.65 -17.95
CA GLN A 182 11.56 21.71 -18.92
C GLN A 182 11.62 21.18 -20.38
N PRO A 183 12.28 20.05 -20.69
CA PRO A 183 12.29 19.52 -22.06
C PRO A 183 10.92 19.16 -22.65
N PHE A 184 9.90 18.94 -21.82
CA PHE A 184 8.52 18.71 -22.31
C PHE A 184 7.75 20.01 -22.58
N ASN A 185 8.16 21.14 -22.01
CA ASN A 185 7.40 22.39 -22.04
C ASN A 185 8.14 23.64 -22.60
N PRO A 186 9.10 23.53 -23.56
CA PRO A 186 9.79 24.70 -24.09
C PRO A 186 8.79 25.72 -24.67
N ASN A 187 8.93 26.99 -24.30
CA ASN A 187 8.00 28.09 -24.60
C ASN A 187 6.54 27.83 -24.19
N VAL A 188 6.33 27.04 -23.12
CA VAL A 188 5.03 26.88 -22.46
C VAL A 188 5.13 27.35 -21.02
N PHE A 189 5.95 26.68 -20.21
CA PHE A 189 6.30 27.07 -18.83
C PHE A 189 7.81 27.28 -18.64
N SER A 190 8.53 27.38 -19.76
CA SER A 190 9.96 27.65 -19.80
C SER A 190 10.35 28.50 -20.99
N PHE A 191 11.53 29.10 -20.92
CA PHE A 191 12.09 29.98 -21.95
C PHE A 191 13.60 29.81 -22.05
N THR A 192 14.13 29.88 -23.27
CA THR A 192 15.58 29.91 -23.48
C THR A 192 16.00 31.24 -24.07
N ASP A 193 16.81 32.01 -23.33
CA ASP A 193 17.47 33.20 -23.84
C ASP A 193 18.70 32.78 -24.66
N SER A 194 18.53 32.69 -25.96
CA SER A 194 19.58 32.35 -26.95
C SER A 194 20.25 33.57 -27.57
N SER A 195 20.01 34.77 -27.04
CA SER A 195 20.58 36.01 -27.60
C SER A 195 22.09 36.19 -27.36
N ASN A 196 22.74 35.23 -26.69
CA ASN A 196 24.15 35.23 -26.30
C ASN A 196 24.56 36.59 -25.71
N PRO A 197 24.06 36.92 -24.50
CA PRO A 197 24.30 38.23 -23.90
C PRO A 197 25.80 38.53 -23.75
N ALA A 198 26.14 39.82 -23.63
CA ALA A 198 27.51 40.21 -23.32
C ALA A 198 27.95 39.58 -21.98
N ASN A 199 29.25 39.39 -21.78
CA ASN A 199 29.71 38.85 -20.51
C ASN A 199 29.32 39.79 -19.35
N GLY A 200 28.59 39.29 -18.36
CA GLY A 200 28.05 40.06 -17.24
C GLY A 200 26.97 39.31 -16.47
N ASN A 201 26.34 40.00 -15.51
CA ASN A 201 25.29 39.46 -14.67
C ASN A 201 23.94 40.08 -15.07
N TYR A 202 22.89 39.27 -15.04
CA TYR A 202 21.55 39.63 -15.51
C TYR A 202 20.50 39.19 -14.49
N SER A 203 19.39 39.91 -14.43
CA SER A 203 18.24 39.50 -13.62
C SER A 203 17.06 39.21 -14.53
N TYR A 204 16.28 38.18 -14.21
CA TYR A 204 15.13 37.77 -14.99
C TYR A 204 13.86 37.82 -14.15
N MET A 205 12.81 38.38 -14.72
CA MET A 205 11.46 38.35 -14.14
C MET A 205 10.51 37.66 -15.12
N VAL A 206 9.64 36.83 -14.59
CA VAL A 206 8.57 36.16 -15.34
C VAL A 206 7.23 36.56 -14.74
N VAL A 207 6.26 36.94 -15.58
CA VAL A 207 4.89 37.27 -15.18
C VAL A 207 3.88 36.55 -16.07
N GLY A 208 3.05 35.68 -15.49
CA GLY A 208 2.01 34.90 -16.17
C GLY A 208 0.61 35.46 -15.95
N TRP A 209 -0.24 35.35 -16.97
CA TRP A 209 -1.67 35.70 -16.90
C TRP A 209 -2.54 34.81 -17.80
N TYR A 210 -3.84 34.85 -17.53
CA TYR A 210 -4.86 34.23 -18.40
C TYR A 210 -5.25 35.20 -19.52
N SER A 211 -5.10 34.78 -20.78
CA SER A 211 -5.57 35.58 -21.94
C SER A 211 -7.08 35.87 -21.86
N ASN A 212 -7.84 34.97 -21.25
CA ASN A 212 -9.25 35.14 -20.91
C ASN A 212 -9.44 35.07 -19.37
N PRO A 213 -9.67 36.21 -18.70
CA PRO A 213 -9.89 36.28 -17.25
C PRO A 213 -11.03 35.41 -16.69
N ALA A 214 -11.97 34.95 -17.52
CA ALA A 214 -13.07 34.10 -17.08
C ALA A 214 -12.62 32.68 -16.63
N HIS A 215 -11.42 32.24 -17.03
CA HIS A 215 -10.84 30.95 -16.64
C HIS A 215 -9.84 31.05 -15.47
N ASP A 216 -9.66 32.25 -14.93
CA ASP A 216 -8.86 32.47 -13.73
C ASP A 216 -9.55 31.84 -12.50
N PRO A 217 -8.82 31.17 -11.57
CA PRO A 217 -9.41 30.65 -10.33
C PRO A 217 -10.13 31.70 -9.48
N LEU A 218 -9.79 32.98 -9.63
CA LEU A 218 -10.44 34.11 -8.95
C LEU A 218 -11.65 34.68 -9.71
N ALA A 219 -12.01 34.10 -10.86
CA ALA A 219 -13.16 34.56 -11.64
C ALA A 219 -14.45 34.50 -10.80
N GLY A 220 -15.13 35.64 -10.65
CA GLY A 220 -16.34 35.73 -9.83
C GLY A 220 -16.08 35.88 -8.32
N ALA A 221 -14.85 36.17 -7.90
CA ALA A 221 -14.56 36.53 -6.52
C ALA A 221 -15.37 37.76 -6.06
N THR A 222 -15.92 37.67 -4.86
CA THR A 222 -16.68 38.71 -4.16
C THR A 222 -16.20 38.79 -2.71
N SER A 223 -16.51 39.87 -2.01
CA SER A 223 -16.12 40.01 -0.60
C SER A 223 -16.67 38.91 0.32
N ALA A 224 -17.71 38.18 -0.09
CA ALA A 224 -18.32 37.10 0.68
C ALA A 224 -17.66 35.72 0.50
N ASN A 225 -17.03 35.45 -0.65
CA ASN A 225 -16.46 34.13 -0.97
C ASN A 225 -14.93 34.13 -1.15
N PHE A 226 -14.29 35.31 -1.17
CA PHE A 226 -12.86 35.43 -1.46
C PHE A 226 -11.98 34.61 -0.51
N GLU A 227 -12.23 34.66 0.81
CA GLU A 227 -11.48 33.84 1.78
C GLU A 227 -11.67 32.34 1.55
N SER A 228 -12.88 31.90 1.17
CA SER A 228 -13.15 30.49 0.85
C SER A 228 -12.41 30.05 -0.41
N ILE A 229 -12.30 30.92 -1.42
CA ILE A 229 -11.54 30.63 -2.65
C ILE A 229 -10.05 30.49 -2.31
N LEU A 230 -9.48 31.43 -1.53
CA LEU A 230 -8.09 31.35 -1.09
C LEU A 230 -7.81 30.08 -0.28
N ALA A 231 -8.71 29.70 0.63
CA ALA A 231 -8.56 28.47 1.41
C ALA A 231 -8.57 27.21 0.52
N GLN A 232 -9.44 27.15 -0.49
CA GLN A 232 -9.48 26.04 -1.46
C GLN A 232 -8.19 25.94 -2.30
N LEU A 233 -7.56 27.09 -2.58
CA LEU A 233 -6.30 27.17 -3.32
C LEU A 233 -5.06 27.04 -2.40
N LEU A 234 -5.25 26.85 -1.09
CA LEU A 234 -4.17 26.85 -0.09
C LEU A 234 -3.35 28.14 -0.10
N TRP A 235 -4.00 29.29 -0.31
CA TRP A 235 -3.38 30.62 -0.34
C TRP A 235 -3.80 31.47 0.86
N SER A 236 -2.93 32.40 1.28
CA SER A 236 -3.22 33.36 2.35
C SER A 236 -2.66 34.75 2.06
N LEU A 237 -3.34 35.79 2.56
CA LEU A 237 -2.83 37.16 2.53
C LEU A 237 -1.87 37.40 3.71
N PRO A 238 -0.96 38.39 3.63
CA PRO A 238 -0.09 38.73 4.74
C PRO A 238 -0.89 39.07 5.99
N ALA A 239 -0.39 38.65 7.16
CA ALA A 239 -1.05 38.88 8.44
C ALA A 239 -1.41 40.36 8.64
N GLY A 240 -2.65 40.63 9.05
CA GLY A 240 -3.15 41.99 9.28
C GLY A 240 -3.67 42.72 8.04
N THR A 241 -3.66 42.09 6.85
CA THR A 241 -4.27 42.64 5.63
C THR A 241 -5.79 42.75 5.80
N GLN A 242 -6.35 43.94 5.56
CA GLN A 242 -7.80 44.17 5.55
C GLN A 242 -8.39 43.68 4.22
N LEU A 243 -9.50 42.94 4.27
CA LEU A 243 -10.21 42.53 3.07
C LEU A 243 -10.76 43.74 2.30
N LEU A 244 -10.55 43.75 0.99
CA LEU A 244 -11.08 44.78 0.12
C LEU A 244 -12.59 44.62 -0.06
N SER A 245 -13.30 45.75 -0.15
CA SER A 245 -14.73 45.75 -0.50
C SER A 245 -15.01 45.21 -1.91
N SER A 246 -14.00 45.24 -2.78
CA SER A 246 -14.00 44.60 -4.09
C SER A 246 -12.68 43.84 -4.24
N PRO A 247 -12.66 42.52 -4.00
CA PRO A 247 -11.44 41.73 -4.15
C PRO A 247 -11.03 41.60 -5.62
N PRO A 248 -9.75 41.31 -5.91
CA PRO A 248 -9.30 40.97 -7.26
C PRO A 248 -10.05 39.77 -7.81
N THR A 249 -10.48 39.86 -9.08
CA THR A 249 -11.08 38.74 -9.82
C THR A 249 -10.09 38.11 -10.82
N THR A 250 -8.82 38.52 -10.75
CA THR A 250 -7.74 38.10 -11.64
C THR A 250 -6.45 37.93 -10.86
N SER A 251 -5.60 37.02 -11.31
CA SER A 251 -4.30 36.69 -10.73
C SER A 251 -3.16 36.95 -11.72
N LEU A 252 -2.02 37.42 -11.21
CA LEU A 252 -0.75 37.52 -11.95
C LEU A 252 0.29 36.65 -11.23
N TYR A 253 0.86 35.70 -11.96
CA TYR A 253 1.83 34.74 -11.45
C TYR A 253 3.22 35.32 -11.66
N HIS A 254 4.04 35.50 -10.63
CA HIS A 254 5.33 36.18 -10.79
C HIS A 254 6.50 35.49 -10.11
N GLY A 255 7.66 35.50 -10.78
CA GLY A 255 8.92 34.97 -10.26
C GLY A 255 10.10 35.84 -10.73
N PHE A 256 11.13 35.94 -9.90
CA PHE A 256 12.30 36.77 -10.10
C PHE A 256 13.56 36.05 -9.64
N VAL A 257 14.58 36.02 -10.51
CA VAL A 257 15.90 35.49 -10.21
C VAL A 257 16.94 36.57 -10.51
N ALA A 258 17.74 36.92 -9.51
CA ALA A 258 18.73 37.97 -9.61
C ALA A 258 20.13 37.41 -9.86
N ASP A 259 21.01 38.24 -10.45
CA ASP A 259 22.46 37.98 -10.51
C ASP A 259 22.88 36.72 -11.30
N VAL A 260 22.14 36.37 -12.36
CA VAL A 260 22.47 35.28 -13.29
C VAL A 260 23.73 35.63 -14.08
N ALA A 261 24.84 34.92 -13.83
CA ALA A 261 26.12 35.20 -14.47
C ALA A 261 26.27 34.52 -15.83
N TRP A 262 26.77 35.27 -16.83
CA TRP A 262 27.09 34.78 -18.17
C TRP A 262 28.45 35.30 -18.66
N PRO A 263 29.36 34.46 -19.17
CA PRO A 263 29.36 32.99 -19.12
C PRO A 263 29.56 32.49 -17.68
N SER A 264 29.06 31.30 -17.40
CA SER A 264 29.12 30.61 -16.11
C SER A 264 30.51 30.14 -15.69
N SER A 265 31.56 30.36 -16.48
CA SER A 265 32.96 29.93 -16.21
C SER A 265 33.56 30.32 -14.85
N HIS A 266 32.84 31.08 -14.02
CA HIS A 266 33.14 31.41 -12.64
C HIS A 266 32.43 30.53 -11.60
N VAL A 267 31.63 29.54 -12.03
CA VAL A 267 30.74 28.73 -11.19
C VAL A 267 30.96 27.25 -11.53
N THR A 268 31.73 26.54 -10.71
CA THR A 268 31.68 25.06 -10.69
C THR A 268 30.25 24.65 -10.38
N ASN A 269 29.58 23.82 -11.19
CA ASN A 269 28.18 23.39 -10.99
C ASN A 269 28.02 22.76 -9.58
N PRO A 270 27.68 23.54 -8.55
CA PRO A 270 27.93 23.14 -7.17
C PRO A 270 26.73 22.39 -6.58
N ASN A 271 25.60 22.44 -7.29
CA ASN A 271 24.31 21.98 -6.81
C ASN A 271 23.98 20.56 -7.28
N ILE A 272 24.60 20.05 -8.36
CA ILE A 272 24.55 18.61 -8.66
C ILE A 272 25.35 17.90 -7.55
N PRO A 273 24.74 16.99 -6.78
CA PRO A 273 25.44 16.28 -5.74
C PRO A 273 26.53 15.40 -6.33
N SER A 274 27.69 15.35 -5.67
CA SER A 274 28.71 14.36 -5.99
C SER A 274 28.18 12.97 -5.67
N PRO A 275 28.31 11.96 -6.55
CA PRO A 275 27.88 10.59 -6.27
C PRO A 275 28.46 10.02 -4.96
N ALA A 276 29.66 10.48 -4.54
CA ALA A 276 30.28 10.06 -3.28
C ALA A 276 29.56 10.56 -2.02
N ASN A 277 28.75 11.62 -2.13
CA ASN A 277 27.97 12.19 -1.03
C ASN A 277 26.52 11.68 -1.01
N VAL A 278 26.11 10.91 -2.02
CA VAL A 278 24.76 10.34 -2.12
C VAL A 278 24.79 8.95 -1.49
N GLN A 279 23.94 8.73 -0.48
CA GLN A 279 23.73 7.42 0.13
C GLN A 279 22.45 6.81 -0.41
N VAL A 280 22.49 5.53 -0.75
CA VAL A 280 21.32 4.79 -1.26
C VAL A 280 21.05 3.64 -0.31
N ALA A 281 19.83 3.56 0.22
CA ALA A 281 19.36 2.47 1.05
C ALA A 281 18.18 1.75 0.40
N VAL A 282 18.05 0.46 0.66
CA VAL A 282 17.03 -0.41 0.07
C VAL A 282 16.35 -1.21 1.19
N GLY A 283 15.03 -1.33 1.10
CA GLY A 283 14.22 -2.12 2.02
C GLY A 283 12.90 -2.56 1.39
N ASN A 284 12.12 -3.39 2.08
CA ASN A 284 10.77 -3.73 1.62
C ASN A 284 9.83 -2.51 1.66
N THR A 285 10.04 -1.59 2.61
CA THR A 285 9.28 -0.35 2.76
C THR A 285 10.22 0.84 2.99
N ALA A 286 9.70 2.07 2.90
CA ALA A 286 10.47 3.27 3.17
C ALA A 286 11.06 3.29 4.59
N VAL A 287 10.32 2.79 5.59
CA VAL A 287 10.78 2.71 6.98
C VAL A 287 11.86 1.65 7.14
N ASP A 288 11.73 0.53 6.44
CA ASP A 288 12.74 -0.51 6.42
C ASP A 288 14.05 -0.03 5.78
N ALA A 289 13.98 0.69 4.66
CA ALA A 289 15.14 1.34 4.04
C ALA A 289 15.76 2.43 4.93
N LEU A 290 14.94 3.23 5.63
CA LEU A 290 15.41 4.23 6.60
C LEU A 290 16.18 3.57 7.76
N SER A 291 15.76 2.37 8.19
CA SER A 291 16.46 1.62 9.24
C SER A 291 17.91 1.29 8.82
N ALA A 292 18.15 0.98 7.55
CA ALA A 292 19.49 0.73 7.01
C ALA A 292 20.36 1.99 7.04
N LEU A 293 19.79 3.17 6.74
CA LEU A 293 20.50 4.46 6.87
C LEU A 293 20.86 4.78 8.32
N ILE A 294 19.92 4.61 9.24
CA ILE A 294 20.13 4.86 10.67
C ILE A 294 21.23 3.92 11.20
N GLN A 295 21.19 2.63 10.86
CA GLN A 295 22.21 1.66 11.24
C GLN A 295 23.58 2.00 10.65
N ASN A 296 23.63 2.47 9.40
CA ASN A 296 24.88 2.94 8.79
C ASN A 296 25.45 4.15 9.56
N GLN A 297 24.62 5.14 9.88
CA GLN A 297 25.04 6.30 10.65
C GLN A 297 25.53 5.91 12.05
N ALA A 298 24.81 5.02 12.74
CA ALA A 298 25.23 4.49 14.04
C ALA A 298 26.57 3.74 13.93
N SER A 299 26.78 2.95 12.87
CA SER A 299 28.05 2.27 12.60
C SER A 299 29.20 3.26 12.37
N VAL A 300 28.99 4.31 11.57
CA VAL A 300 29.98 5.38 11.34
C VAL A 300 30.36 6.08 12.65
N GLN A 301 29.37 6.43 13.49
CA GLN A 301 29.63 7.03 14.81
C GLN A 301 30.35 6.06 15.76
N SER A 302 30.03 4.76 15.69
CA SER A 302 30.70 3.74 16.49
C SER A 302 32.20 3.61 16.15
N GLN A 303 32.58 3.91 14.90
CA GLN A 303 33.96 3.89 14.42
C GLN A 303 34.73 5.17 14.81
N SER A 304 34.04 6.32 14.83
CA SER A 304 34.62 7.61 15.23
C SER A 304 34.79 7.71 16.76
N ASP A 305 33.83 7.21 17.54
CA ASP A 305 33.90 7.08 19.00
C ASP A 305 34.00 5.61 19.43
N LYS A 306 35.21 5.05 19.30
CA LYS A 306 35.50 3.67 19.70
C LYS A 306 35.24 3.39 21.18
N SER A 307 35.21 4.41 22.04
CA SER A 307 34.99 4.23 23.48
C SER A 307 33.53 3.93 23.86
N HIS A 308 32.59 4.31 22.99
CA HIS A 308 31.15 4.05 23.15
C HIS A 308 30.55 3.25 21.98
N SER A 309 31.38 2.53 21.21
CA SER A 309 30.96 1.81 20.00
C SER A 309 29.72 0.93 20.20
N ALA A 310 29.69 0.12 21.27
CA ALA A 310 28.55 -0.75 21.58
C ALA A 310 27.27 0.03 21.93
N ALA A 311 27.41 1.20 22.57
CA ALA A 311 26.27 2.05 22.91
C ALA A 311 25.67 2.71 21.67
N TRP A 312 26.50 3.13 20.71
CA TRP A 312 26.03 3.66 19.42
C TRP A 312 25.26 2.62 18.62
N LEU A 313 25.78 1.39 18.51
CA LEU A 313 25.11 0.30 17.81
C LEU A 313 23.79 -0.09 18.49
N ALA A 314 23.79 -0.20 19.82
CA ALA A 314 22.57 -0.49 20.58
C ALA A 314 21.52 0.62 20.39
N ALA A 315 21.90 1.90 20.51
CA ALA A 315 21.02 3.03 20.31
C ALA A 315 20.43 3.08 18.89
N GLY A 316 21.25 2.79 17.87
CA GLY A 316 20.78 2.68 16.48
C GLY A 316 19.72 1.59 16.29
N ASN A 317 19.97 0.39 16.82
CA ASN A 317 19.01 -0.71 16.74
C ASN A 317 17.71 -0.41 17.49
N THR A 318 17.80 0.15 18.71
CA THR A 318 16.62 0.56 19.48
C THR A 318 15.82 1.62 18.72
N LEU A 319 16.48 2.62 18.13
CA LEU A 319 15.79 3.64 17.33
C LEU A 319 15.05 3.03 16.14
N CYS A 320 15.67 2.10 15.42
CA CYS A 320 15.02 1.42 14.29
C CYS A 320 13.74 0.71 14.73
N SER A 321 13.79 -0.07 15.80
CA SER A 321 12.61 -0.75 16.35
C SER A 321 11.53 0.23 16.81
N LEU A 322 11.91 1.34 17.46
CA LEU A 322 10.97 2.37 17.91
C LEU A 322 10.30 3.10 16.74
N ILE A 323 11.06 3.46 15.69
CA ILE A 323 10.52 4.14 14.51
C ILE A 323 9.55 3.21 13.76
N GLN A 324 9.91 1.94 13.60
CA GLN A 324 9.04 0.94 12.98
C GLN A 324 7.75 0.77 13.79
N ALA A 325 7.85 0.57 15.10
CA ALA A 325 6.68 0.43 15.98
C ALA A 325 5.81 1.70 16.02
N ALA A 326 6.41 2.90 16.05
CA ALA A 326 5.70 4.17 16.01
C ALA A 326 4.95 4.38 14.70
N ASN A 327 5.58 4.09 13.56
CA ASN A 327 4.95 4.20 12.25
C ASN A 327 3.74 3.25 12.11
N LEU A 328 3.84 2.07 12.72
CA LEU A 328 2.81 1.04 12.71
C LEU A 328 1.78 1.20 13.84
N GLN A 329 1.91 2.22 14.70
CA GLN A 329 1.04 2.48 15.85
C GLN A 329 0.96 1.33 16.87
N VAL A 330 2.00 0.51 16.98
CA VAL A 330 2.11 -0.66 17.89
C VAL A 330 3.15 -0.42 19.00
N LEU A 331 3.48 0.83 19.27
CA LEU A 331 4.51 1.17 20.24
C LEU A 331 4.09 0.89 21.70
N ASP A 332 2.78 0.83 21.98
CA ASP A 332 2.25 0.49 23.31
C ASP A 332 2.35 -1.03 23.59
N ASP A 333 2.35 -1.85 22.54
CA ASP A 333 2.58 -3.30 22.62
C ASP A 333 4.07 -3.62 22.79
N TYR A 334 4.94 -2.69 22.37
CA TYR A 334 6.39 -2.81 22.46
C TYR A 334 6.85 -2.74 23.92
N GLY A 335 7.25 -3.89 24.48
CA GLY A 335 7.71 -4.03 25.87
C GLY A 335 6.84 -4.95 26.74
N VAL A 336 5.68 -5.38 26.24
CA VAL A 336 4.86 -6.43 26.87
C VAL A 336 5.41 -7.81 26.47
N PRO A 337 5.35 -8.86 27.33
CA PRO A 337 5.74 -10.22 26.94
C PRO A 337 4.96 -10.70 25.70
N GLY A 338 5.67 -11.08 24.63
CA GLY A 338 5.10 -11.44 23.32
C GLY A 338 4.91 -10.25 22.35
N GLY A 339 5.05 -9.01 22.82
CA GLY A 339 4.87 -7.79 22.02
C GLY A 339 5.87 -7.65 20.86
N ASN A 340 7.12 -8.13 21.03
CA ASN A 340 8.10 -8.10 19.94
C ASN A 340 7.65 -8.91 18.72
N THR A 341 7.01 -10.06 18.94
CA THR A 341 6.48 -10.90 17.86
C THR A 341 5.31 -10.20 17.16
N LEU A 342 4.42 -9.53 17.91
CA LEU A 342 3.33 -8.73 17.33
C LEU A 342 3.84 -7.56 16.47
N VAL A 343 4.86 -6.85 16.95
CA VAL A 343 5.50 -5.78 16.18
C VAL A 343 6.14 -6.33 14.91
N GLN A 344 6.85 -7.46 15.01
CA GLN A 344 7.45 -8.12 13.86
C GLN A 344 6.40 -8.55 12.82
N GLN A 345 5.28 -9.14 13.25
CA GLN A 345 4.17 -9.49 12.36
C GLN A 345 3.59 -8.26 11.66
N GLN A 346 3.47 -7.13 12.36
CA GLN A 346 2.96 -5.91 11.77
C GLN A 346 3.95 -5.28 10.79
N ILE A 347 5.26 -5.38 11.04
CA ILE A 347 6.32 -5.01 10.08
C ILE A 347 6.20 -5.88 8.83
N GLU A 348 6.08 -7.20 8.99
CA GLU A 348 5.96 -8.14 7.87
C GLU A 348 4.69 -7.90 7.07
N LYS A 349 3.56 -7.63 7.74
CA LYS A 349 2.31 -7.23 7.08
C LYS A 349 2.48 -5.98 6.22
N SER A 350 3.32 -5.02 6.65
CA SER A 350 3.60 -3.81 5.87
C SER A 350 4.40 -4.05 4.58
N TRP A 351 4.96 -5.25 4.39
CA TRP A 351 5.63 -5.65 3.15
C TRP A 351 4.64 -6.09 2.05
N PHE A 352 3.34 -6.00 2.34
CA PHE A 352 2.26 -6.36 1.44
C PHE A 352 1.27 -5.20 1.30
N GLY A 353 0.77 -5.01 0.09
CA GLY A 353 -0.41 -4.19 -0.17
C GLY A 353 -1.68 -5.00 0.03
N ASP A 354 -2.78 -4.33 0.38
CA ASP A 354 -4.09 -4.94 0.59
C ASP A 354 -5.03 -4.60 -0.58
N ASP A 355 -5.63 -5.63 -1.18
CA ASP A 355 -6.76 -5.52 -2.10
C ASP A 355 -8.06 -5.95 -1.38
N PRO A 356 -9.21 -5.31 -1.64
CA PRO A 356 -10.46 -5.59 -0.94
C PRO A 356 -10.91 -7.06 -1.03
N GLY A 357 -11.21 -7.68 0.12
CA GLY A 357 -11.63 -9.09 0.20
C GLY A 357 -13.09 -9.40 -0.17
N GLY A 358 -13.94 -8.37 -0.25
CA GLY A 358 -15.39 -8.50 -0.40
C GLY A 358 -16.16 -8.21 0.89
N THR A 359 -17.41 -8.65 0.97
CA THR A 359 -18.31 -8.41 2.10
C THR A 359 -18.79 -9.72 2.72
N ILE A 360 -18.84 -9.77 4.05
CA ILE A 360 -19.53 -10.79 4.83
C ILE A 360 -20.69 -10.12 5.57
N TRP A 361 -21.89 -10.70 5.45
CA TRP A 361 -23.06 -10.21 6.18
C TRP A 361 -23.13 -10.85 7.57
N THR A 362 -23.36 -9.99 8.57
CA THR A 362 -23.56 -10.37 9.97
C THR A 362 -24.77 -9.64 10.53
N VAL A 363 -25.28 -10.11 11.67
CA VAL A 363 -26.41 -9.52 12.36
C VAL A 363 -25.94 -8.96 13.70
N ALA A 364 -26.39 -7.75 14.04
CA ALA A 364 -26.03 -7.02 15.26
C ALA A 364 -27.27 -6.59 16.06
N SER A 365 -27.13 -6.27 17.34
CA SER A 365 -28.22 -5.74 18.18
C SER A 365 -28.45 -4.27 17.87
N VAL A 366 -29.70 -3.81 17.88
CA VAL A 366 -30.01 -2.38 17.86
C VAL A 366 -29.55 -1.66 19.14
N THR A 367 -29.42 -2.36 20.27
CA THR A 367 -29.10 -1.76 21.59
C THR A 367 -27.59 -1.67 21.86
N ALA A 368 -26.75 -2.38 21.10
CA ALA A 368 -25.29 -2.41 21.26
C ALA A 368 -24.62 -2.00 19.94
N GLN A 369 -24.47 -0.70 19.70
CA GLN A 369 -23.97 -0.19 18.41
C GLN A 369 -22.51 -0.56 18.05
N ASN A 370 -21.76 -1.29 18.87
CA ASN A 370 -20.34 -1.59 18.61
C ASN A 370 -19.84 -2.99 19.05
N GLN A 371 -20.71 -3.96 19.34
CA GLN A 371 -20.29 -5.34 19.63
C GLN A 371 -21.03 -6.34 18.74
N SER A 372 -20.31 -7.36 18.26
CA SER A 372 -20.87 -8.53 17.57
C SER A 372 -21.98 -9.15 18.41
N PHE A 373 -23.11 -9.48 17.78
CA PHE A 373 -24.29 -9.98 18.48
C PHE A 373 -24.00 -11.31 19.19
N ASP A 374 -24.40 -11.32 20.45
CA ASP A 374 -24.55 -12.50 21.27
C ASP A 374 -25.85 -13.20 20.85
N ILE A 375 -25.76 -14.25 20.03
CA ILE A 375 -26.95 -14.96 19.49
C ILE A 375 -27.69 -15.73 20.61
N THR A 376 -27.10 -15.88 21.78
CA THR A 376 -27.63 -16.72 22.87
C THR A 376 -28.17 -15.95 24.07
N GLY A 377 -28.24 -14.62 24.00
CA GLY A 377 -28.97 -13.79 24.97
C GLY A 377 -30.50 -13.87 24.80
N ASP A 378 -31.13 -14.98 25.19
CA ASP A 378 -32.53 -15.17 25.65
C ASP A 378 -33.72 -14.48 24.91
N GLY A 379 -33.54 -13.94 23.71
CA GLY A 379 -34.59 -13.20 22.98
C GLY A 379 -35.28 -13.95 21.83
N LEU A 380 -34.59 -14.90 21.19
CA LEU A 380 -35.09 -15.61 20.00
C LEU A 380 -35.51 -17.04 20.33
N THR A 381 -36.66 -17.46 19.80
CA THR A 381 -37.07 -18.87 19.83
C THR A 381 -36.19 -19.73 18.91
N PRO A 382 -36.05 -21.05 19.14
CA PRO A 382 -35.27 -21.93 18.27
C PRO A 382 -35.68 -21.85 16.79
N ALA A 383 -36.98 -21.75 16.51
CA ALA A 383 -37.50 -21.60 15.16
C ALA A 383 -37.10 -20.26 14.49
N GLN A 384 -37.03 -19.17 15.27
CA GLN A 384 -36.54 -17.88 14.78
C GLN A 384 -35.04 -17.94 14.51
N ASN A 385 -34.26 -18.57 15.38
CA ASN A 385 -32.81 -18.72 15.19
C ASN A 385 -32.49 -19.55 13.94
N THR A 386 -33.15 -20.69 13.74
CA THR A 386 -32.99 -21.50 12.52
C THR A 386 -33.35 -20.72 11.26
N ALA A 387 -34.44 -19.94 11.29
CA ALA A 387 -34.85 -19.10 10.17
C ALA A 387 -33.82 -18.00 9.87
N LEU A 388 -33.23 -17.39 10.90
CA LEU A 388 -32.16 -16.39 10.77
C LEU A 388 -30.91 -16.97 10.14
N LEU A 389 -30.38 -18.07 10.68
CA LEU A 389 -29.18 -18.71 10.17
C LEU A 389 -29.35 -19.18 8.72
N THR A 390 -30.52 -19.73 8.38
CA THR A 390 -30.81 -20.18 7.00
C THR A 390 -30.81 -19.01 6.01
N GLN A 391 -31.44 -17.88 6.37
CA GLN A 391 -31.54 -16.71 5.51
C GLN A 391 -30.20 -15.96 5.41
N LEU A 392 -29.44 -15.88 6.51
CA LEU A 392 -28.11 -15.29 6.55
C LEU A 392 -27.11 -16.12 5.72
N ALA A 393 -27.13 -17.45 5.86
CA ALA A 393 -26.31 -18.37 5.07
C ALA A 393 -26.57 -18.22 3.57
N ALA A 394 -27.84 -18.11 3.16
CA ALA A 394 -28.21 -17.88 1.77
C ALA A 394 -27.72 -16.52 1.25
N LEU A 395 -27.82 -15.46 2.07
CA LEU A 395 -27.32 -14.13 1.71
C LEU A 395 -25.79 -14.13 1.56
N ASN A 396 -25.06 -14.74 2.51
CA ASN A 396 -23.60 -14.84 2.45
C ASN A 396 -23.14 -15.69 1.26
N LYS A 397 -23.86 -16.76 0.91
CA LYS A 397 -23.57 -17.54 -0.30
C LYS A 397 -23.72 -16.71 -1.58
N ASN A 398 -24.78 -15.90 -1.68
CA ASN A 398 -24.98 -15.00 -2.83
C ASN A 398 -23.93 -13.89 -2.86
N GLN A 399 -23.56 -13.34 -1.70
CA GLN A 399 -22.51 -12.33 -1.58
C GLN A 399 -21.15 -12.88 -1.99
N GLN A 400 -20.79 -14.09 -1.53
CA GLN A 400 -19.55 -14.77 -1.92
C GLN A 400 -19.51 -15.07 -3.42
N ALA A 401 -20.63 -15.49 -4.01
CA ALA A 401 -20.73 -15.70 -5.46
C ALA A 401 -20.58 -14.40 -6.25
N TYR A 402 -21.14 -13.29 -5.75
CA TYR A 402 -20.94 -11.96 -6.35
C TYR A 402 -19.49 -11.50 -6.24
N ASP A 403 -18.88 -11.59 -5.05
CA ASP A 403 -17.50 -11.14 -4.84
C ASP A 403 -16.50 -11.97 -5.67
N ALA A 404 -16.65 -13.29 -5.72
CA ALA A 404 -15.85 -14.17 -6.58
C ALA A 404 -16.09 -13.88 -8.07
N GLY A 405 -17.35 -13.63 -8.45
CA GLY A 405 -17.71 -13.28 -9.82
C GLY A 405 -17.17 -11.92 -10.27
N GLN A 406 -17.10 -10.92 -9.38
CA GLN A 406 -16.46 -9.62 -9.63
C GLN A 406 -14.95 -9.78 -9.86
N ARG A 407 -14.27 -10.59 -9.04
CA ARG A 407 -12.82 -10.86 -9.22
C ARG A 407 -12.56 -11.55 -10.55
N LYS A 408 -13.34 -12.59 -10.87
CA LYS A 408 -13.26 -13.28 -12.17
C LYS A 408 -13.54 -12.31 -13.34
N LEU A 409 -14.54 -11.45 -13.20
CA LEU A 409 -14.87 -10.43 -14.21
C LEU A 409 -13.69 -9.47 -14.43
N ALA A 410 -13.04 -9.00 -13.37
CA ALA A 410 -11.87 -8.13 -13.47
C ALA A 410 -10.70 -8.82 -14.20
N SER A 411 -10.40 -10.07 -13.88
CA SER A 411 -9.38 -10.86 -14.59
C SER A 411 -9.70 -11.01 -16.08
N LEU A 412 -10.95 -11.36 -16.42
CA LEU A 412 -11.37 -11.50 -17.81
C LEU A 412 -11.43 -10.16 -18.57
N GLN A 413 -11.76 -9.05 -17.89
CA GLN A 413 -11.71 -7.71 -18.46
C GLN A 413 -10.27 -7.30 -18.80
N ASN A 414 -9.31 -7.58 -17.92
CA ASN A 414 -7.89 -7.35 -18.19
C ASN A 414 -7.40 -8.22 -19.36
N GLN A 415 -7.75 -9.51 -19.37
CA GLN A 415 -7.42 -10.42 -20.47
C GLN A 415 -8.06 -9.96 -21.80
N LEU A 416 -9.28 -9.42 -21.75
CA LEU A 416 -9.98 -8.85 -22.91
C LEU A 416 -9.24 -7.63 -23.45
N TYR A 417 -8.75 -6.75 -22.56
CA TYR A 417 -7.95 -5.59 -22.93
C TYR A 417 -6.63 -5.98 -23.60
N ILE A 418 -5.89 -6.91 -22.99
CA ILE A 418 -4.62 -7.42 -23.53
C ILE A 418 -4.85 -8.05 -24.91
N THR A 419 -5.81 -8.98 -25.01
CA THR A 419 -6.14 -9.64 -26.28
C THR A 419 -6.56 -8.62 -27.36
N TRP A 420 -7.31 -7.58 -26.98
CA TRP A 420 -7.67 -6.50 -27.90
C TRP A 420 -6.43 -5.75 -28.38
N LEU A 421 -5.51 -5.39 -27.47
CA LEU A 421 -4.28 -4.68 -27.79
C LEU A 421 -3.41 -5.49 -28.76
N ASP A 422 -3.26 -6.80 -28.54
CA ASP A 422 -2.47 -7.70 -29.39
C ASP A 422 -3.05 -7.83 -30.79
N VAL A 423 -4.39 -7.96 -30.90
CA VAL A 423 -5.09 -7.96 -32.19
C VAL A 423 -4.85 -6.64 -32.93
N MET A 424 -4.93 -5.51 -32.23
CA MET A 424 -4.75 -4.20 -32.85
C MET A 424 -3.30 -3.96 -33.29
N GLN A 425 -2.32 -4.35 -32.49
CA GLN A 425 -0.92 -4.32 -32.86
C GLN A 425 -0.64 -5.22 -34.06
N SER A 426 -1.22 -6.43 -34.11
CA SER A 426 -1.12 -7.34 -35.26
C SER A 426 -1.61 -6.69 -36.56
N ILE A 427 -2.77 -6.02 -36.50
CA ILE A 427 -3.33 -5.30 -37.64
C ILE A 427 -2.42 -4.15 -38.08
N SER A 428 -1.87 -3.39 -37.13
CA SER A 428 -0.93 -2.29 -37.41
C SER A 428 0.35 -2.80 -38.10
N ILE A 429 0.95 -3.89 -37.61
CA ILE A 429 2.13 -4.54 -38.21
C ILE A 429 1.82 -5.00 -39.64
N TYR A 430 0.69 -5.71 -39.84
CA TYR A 430 0.25 -6.18 -41.15
C TYR A 430 0.09 -5.03 -42.16
N ASN A 431 -0.59 -3.96 -41.77
CA ASN A 431 -0.83 -2.80 -42.62
C ASN A 431 0.47 -2.07 -43.02
N LYS A 432 1.51 -2.13 -42.18
CA LYS A 432 2.80 -1.49 -42.44
C LYS A 432 3.73 -2.29 -43.34
N PHE A 433 3.86 -3.60 -43.09
CA PHE A 433 4.89 -4.42 -43.71
C PHE A 433 4.37 -5.36 -44.81
N GLY A 434 3.05 -5.53 -44.93
CA GLY A 434 2.44 -6.45 -45.89
C GLY A 434 2.54 -7.92 -45.43
N GLU A 435 2.51 -8.85 -46.39
CA GLU A 435 2.55 -10.28 -46.11
C GLU A 435 3.99 -10.76 -45.83
N ASN A 436 4.19 -11.45 -44.70
CA ASN A 436 5.38 -12.21 -44.32
C ASN A 436 6.66 -11.42 -43.94
N PRO A 437 6.59 -10.43 -43.02
CA PRO A 437 7.76 -9.82 -42.44
C PRO A 437 8.57 -10.83 -41.59
N THR A 438 9.90 -10.69 -41.61
CA THR A 438 10.78 -11.36 -40.63
C THR A 438 10.77 -10.54 -39.35
N THR A 439 9.69 -10.65 -38.56
CA THR A 439 9.48 -9.88 -37.33
C THR A 439 9.37 -10.79 -36.12
N THR A 440 9.67 -10.23 -34.95
CA THR A 440 9.06 -10.60 -33.68
C THR A 440 7.84 -9.69 -33.48
N PRO A 441 6.63 -10.24 -33.19
CA PRO A 441 6.29 -11.64 -32.92
C PRO A 441 6.30 -12.57 -34.15
N ASP A 442 6.30 -13.89 -33.93
CA ASP A 442 6.29 -14.92 -34.99
C ASP A 442 5.12 -14.74 -35.96
N TRP A 443 5.41 -14.83 -37.26
CA TRP A 443 4.42 -14.58 -38.30
C TRP A 443 3.27 -15.60 -38.31
N GLY A 444 3.52 -16.86 -37.94
CA GLY A 444 2.47 -17.88 -37.84
C GLY A 444 1.43 -17.54 -36.78
N ILE A 445 1.87 -16.98 -35.65
CA ILE A 445 1.01 -16.52 -34.55
C ILE A 445 0.20 -15.30 -34.98
N LEU A 446 0.85 -14.28 -35.57
CA LEU A 446 0.19 -13.10 -36.11
C LEU A 446 -0.88 -13.48 -37.15
N GLN A 447 -0.56 -14.39 -38.06
CA GLN A 447 -1.49 -14.88 -39.07
C GLN A 447 -2.71 -15.57 -38.44
N HIS A 448 -2.50 -16.38 -37.40
CA HIS A 448 -3.60 -17.04 -36.68
C HIS A 448 -4.54 -16.03 -36.01
N ILE A 449 -3.99 -15.02 -35.31
CA ILE A 449 -4.74 -13.93 -34.67
C ILE A 449 -5.61 -13.20 -35.70
N LEU A 450 -5.04 -12.82 -36.85
CA LEU A 450 -5.72 -12.09 -37.92
C LEU A 450 -6.82 -12.93 -38.62
N GLN A 451 -6.64 -14.26 -38.71
CA GLN A 451 -7.57 -15.16 -39.39
C GLN A 451 -8.72 -15.66 -38.50
N ASN A 452 -8.47 -15.86 -37.20
CA ASN A 452 -9.43 -16.52 -36.30
C ASN A 452 -10.15 -15.56 -35.36
N ASN A 453 -9.76 -14.27 -35.34
CA ASN A 453 -10.38 -13.22 -34.53
C ASN A 453 -10.63 -13.69 -33.08
N LEU A 454 -9.60 -13.72 -32.24
CA LEU A 454 -9.63 -14.36 -30.92
C LEU A 454 -10.55 -13.68 -29.88
N TYR A 455 -11.04 -12.48 -30.19
CA TYR A 455 -11.74 -11.60 -29.27
C TYR A 455 -13.24 -11.90 -29.04
N PRO A 456 -14.10 -12.23 -30.03
CA PRO A 456 -15.55 -12.26 -29.86
C PRO A 456 -16.05 -13.26 -28.81
N ASP A 457 -15.43 -14.42 -28.67
CA ASP A 457 -15.83 -15.42 -27.67
C ASP A 457 -15.49 -14.95 -26.25
N LEU A 458 -14.30 -14.38 -26.04
CA LEU A 458 -13.90 -13.77 -24.77
C LEU A 458 -14.77 -12.53 -24.45
N PHE A 459 -15.08 -11.71 -25.44
CA PHE A 459 -16.01 -10.59 -25.32
C PHE A 459 -17.39 -11.04 -24.86
N MET A 460 -17.95 -12.09 -25.48
CA MET A 460 -19.25 -12.62 -25.07
C MET A 460 -19.21 -13.22 -23.66
N GLN A 461 -18.10 -13.86 -23.27
CA GLN A 461 -17.91 -14.34 -21.89
C GLN A 461 -17.92 -13.19 -20.89
N VAL A 462 -17.13 -12.13 -21.15
CA VAL A 462 -17.09 -10.91 -20.30
C VAL A 462 -18.47 -10.24 -20.27
N TRP A 463 -19.13 -10.09 -21.41
CA TRP A 463 -20.47 -9.49 -21.51
C TRP A 463 -21.52 -10.26 -20.70
N ASN A 464 -21.53 -11.58 -20.80
CA ASN A 464 -22.47 -12.42 -20.07
C ASN A 464 -22.21 -12.35 -18.57
N LEU A 465 -20.95 -12.47 -18.15
CA LEU A 465 -20.57 -12.38 -16.74
C LEU A 465 -20.87 -10.98 -16.16
N TYR A 466 -20.59 -9.91 -16.91
CA TYR A 466 -20.94 -8.54 -16.53
C TYR A 466 -22.44 -8.40 -16.22
N ASN A 467 -23.31 -8.92 -17.11
CA ASN A 467 -24.75 -8.89 -16.91
C ASN A 467 -25.20 -9.78 -15.75
N GLU A 468 -24.61 -10.97 -15.59
CA GLU A 468 -24.87 -11.86 -14.46
C GLU A 468 -24.56 -11.16 -13.13
N GLN A 469 -23.42 -10.50 -13.05
CA GLN A 469 -23.01 -9.78 -11.84
C GLN A 469 -23.85 -8.55 -11.57
N ALA A 470 -24.26 -7.80 -12.60
CA ALA A 470 -25.20 -6.69 -12.45
C ALA A 470 -26.56 -7.16 -11.89
N ASN A 471 -27.04 -8.31 -12.35
CA ASN A 471 -28.26 -8.93 -11.82
C ASN A 471 -28.09 -9.40 -10.37
N LEU A 472 -26.96 -10.04 -10.02
CA LEU A 472 -26.66 -10.45 -8.65
C LEU A 472 -26.56 -9.24 -7.71
N ARG A 473 -25.88 -8.17 -8.12
CA ARG A 473 -25.78 -6.92 -7.32
C ARG A 473 -27.15 -6.35 -6.96
N ALA A 474 -28.12 -6.42 -7.89
CA ALA A 474 -29.48 -5.95 -7.65
C ALA A 474 -30.25 -6.77 -6.59
N THR A 475 -29.80 -8.00 -6.30
CA THR A 475 -30.37 -8.86 -5.24
C THR A 475 -29.73 -8.65 -3.88
N LEU A 476 -28.61 -7.94 -3.80
CA LEU A 476 -27.82 -7.78 -2.57
C LEU A 476 -28.10 -6.40 -1.92
N PRO A 477 -28.06 -6.31 -0.57
CA PRO A 477 -28.18 -5.02 0.10
C PRO A 477 -26.95 -4.13 -0.11
N ASP A 478 -27.08 -2.84 0.21
CA ASP A 478 -25.95 -1.92 0.28
C ASP A 478 -25.14 -2.16 1.57
N PRO A 479 -23.85 -2.56 1.47
CA PRO A 479 -23.04 -2.90 2.63
C PRO A 479 -22.58 -1.67 3.44
N THR A 480 -22.66 -0.46 2.88
CA THR A 480 -22.13 0.76 3.51
C THR A 480 -23.06 1.37 4.56
N ASN A 481 -24.35 1.01 4.53
CA ASN A 481 -25.37 1.58 5.41
C ASN A 481 -26.23 0.47 6.06
N PRO A 482 -26.00 0.18 7.36
CA PRO A 482 -26.74 -0.86 8.07
C PRO A 482 -28.26 -0.62 8.13
N THR A 483 -28.72 0.64 8.09
CA THR A 483 -30.16 0.95 8.08
C THR A 483 -30.80 0.57 6.74
N SER A 484 -30.16 0.86 5.61
CA SER A 484 -30.69 0.42 4.31
C SER A 484 -30.62 -1.09 4.15
N ALA A 485 -29.56 -1.73 4.64
CA ALA A 485 -29.45 -3.19 4.67
C ALA A 485 -30.56 -3.83 5.51
N THR A 486 -30.88 -3.24 6.67
CA THR A 486 -31.96 -3.73 7.54
C THR A 486 -33.35 -3.54 6.90
N ASN A 487 -33.60 -2.42 6.22
CA ASN A 487 -34.85 -2.22 5.47
C ASN A 487 -35.02 -3.23 4.32
N TRP A 488 -33.91 -3.56 3.64
CA TRP A 488 -33.89 -4.63 2.66
C TRP A 488 -34.22 -5.99 3.32
N ALA A 489 -33.63 -6.29 4.48
CA ALA A 489 -33.90 -7.52 5.21
C ALA A 489 -35.36 -7.60 5.67
N ASP A 490 -35.93 -6.53 6.21
CA ASP A 490 -37.36 -6.48 6.59
C ASP A 490 -38.32 -6.70 5.42
N THR A 491 -37.87 -6.43 4.19
CA THR A 491 -38.67 -6.65 2.97
C THR A 491 -38.54 -8.08 2.44
N ASN A 492 -37.35 -8.70 2.57
CA ASN A 492 -37.02 -9.97 1.93
C ASN A 492 -37.04 -11.17 2.88
N TRP A 493 -36.90 -10.92 4.19
CA TRP A 493 -36.83 -11.96 5.22
C TRP A 493 -38.11 -12.02 6.04
N THR A 494 -38.45 -13.23 6.50
CA THR A 494 -39.58 -13.44 7.40
C THR A 494 -39.22 -14.41 8.51
N PHE A 495 -39.74 -14.14 9.71
CA PHE A 495 -39.50 -14.94 10.90
C PHE A 495 -40.82 -15.38 11.53
N PRO A 496 -40.91 -16.58 12.10
CA PRO A 496 -42.10 -17.00 12.82
C PRO A 496 -42.32 -16.13 14.08
N SER A 497 -43.56 -15.75 14.35
CA SER A 497 -43.92 -15.09 15.61
C SER A 497 -43.70 -16.02 16.80
N ALA A 498 -43.23 -15.49 17.93
CA ALA A 498 -43.07 -16.23 19.19
C ALA A 498 -44.38 -16.83 19.70
N THR A 499 -45.54 -16.29 19.30
CA THR A 499 -46.88 -16.78 19.65
C THR A 499 -47.46 -17.79 18.64
N GLY A 500 -46.71 -18.15 17.60
CA GLY A 500 -47.11 -19.11 16.57
C GLY A 500 -48.17 -18.60 15.58
N THR A 501 -48.53 -17.32 15.61
CA THR A 501 -49.49 -16.69 14.70
C THR A 501 -48.87 -15.48 14.00
N GLY A 502 -48.68 -15.58 12.67
CA GLY A 502 -48.11 -14.53 11.82
C GLY A 502 -46.59 -14.54 11.71
N ASN A 503 -46.07 -13.65 10.85
CA ASN A 503 -44.64 -13.45 10.63
C ASN A 503 -44.19 -12.10 11.23
N VAL A 504 -42.95 -12.04 11.68
CA VAL A 504 -42.29 -10.84 12.21
C VAL A 504 -41.05 -10.52 11.36
N THR A 505 -40.55 -9.28 11.44
CA THR A 505 -39.41 -8.77 10.65
C THR A 505 -38.13 -8.72 11.48
N LEU A 506 -36.97 -8.49 10.85
CA LEU A 506 -35.67 -8.43 11.54
C LEU A 506 -35.65 -7.29 12.58
N SER A 507 -36.14 -6.11 12.20
CA SER A 507 -36.21 -4.96 13.12
C SER A 507 -37.09 -5.21 14.34
N SER A 508 -38.18 -5.98 14.18
CA SER A 508 -39.07 -6.33 15.30
C SER A 508 -38.45 -7.32 16.29
N LEU A 509 -37.36 -7.99 15.90
CA LEU A 509 -36.53 -8.83 16.76
C LEU A 509 -35.41 -8.03 17.45
N ASN A 510 -35.38 -6.69 17.31
CA ASN A 510 -34.29 -5.80 17.75
C ASN A 510 -32.92 -6.14 17.14
N LEU A 511 -32.92 -6.62 15.90
CA LEU A 511 -31.74 -6.97 15.13
C LEU A 511 -31.55 -6.02 13.95
N LEU A 512 -30.29 -5.82 13.54
CA LEU A 512 -29.91 -5.08 12.34
C LEU A 512 -28.94 -5.90 11.49
N LEU A 513 -29.06 -5.76 10.17
CA LEU A 513 -28.15 -6.39 9.21
C LEU A 513 -26.96 -5.46 8.94
N LYS A 514 -25.74 -5.99 9.03
CA LYS A 514 -24.49 -5.24 8.84
C LYS A 514 -23.54 -5.97 7.89
N GLY A 515 -23.02 -5.24 6.90
CA GLY A 515 -21.89 -5.69 6.09
C GLY A 515 -20.58 -5.47 6.84
N THR A 516 -19.76 -6.50 6.93
CA THR A 516 -18.38 -6.46 7.45
C THR A 516 -17.42 -6.82 6.33
N ALA A 517 -16.21 -6.25 6.33
CA ALA A 517 -15.21 -6.58 5.31
C ALA A 517 -14.75 -8.03 5.47
N ALA A 518 -14.70 -8.77 4.36
CA ALA A 518 -14.04 -10.07 4.30
C ALA A 518 -12.51 -9.90 4.40
N PRO A 519 -11.74 -10.95 4.76
CA PRO A 519 -10.28 -10.90 4.73
C PRO A 519 -9.74 -10.45 3.37
N ASN A 520 -8.86 -9.44 3.38
CA ASN A 520 -8.27 -8.84 2.19
C ASN A 520 -7.38 -9.83 1.43
N PHE A 521 -7.24 -9.61 0.12
CA PHE A 521 -6.17 -10.20 -0.68
C PHE A 521 -4.91 -9.38 -0.50
N GLN A 522 -3.76 -10.03 -0.57
CA GLN A 522 -2.47 -9.43 -0.28
C GLN A 522 -1.51 -9.67 -1.43
N HIS A 523 -0.75 -8.64 -1.82
CA HIS A 523 0.27 -8.73 -2.85
C HIS A 523 1.59 -8.14 -2.34
N PRO A 524 2.76 -8.65 -2.76
CA PRO A 524 4.03 -8.11 -2.33
C PRO A 524 4.23 -6.71 -2.85
N VAL A 525 4.70 -5.79 -1.99
CA VAL A 525 5.09 -4.45 -2.45
C VAL A 525 6.41 -4.49 -3.24
N ASP A 526 6.56 -3.56 -4.17
CA ASP A 526 7.86 -3.33 -4.84
C ASP A 526 8.88 -2.81 -3.81
N PRO A 527 10.17 -3.23 -3.87
CA PRO A 527 11.19 -2.72 -2.97
C PRO A 527 11.30 -1.20 -3.04
N VAL A 528 11.58 -0.57 -1.90
CA VAL A 528 11.75 0.86 -1.80
C VAL A 528 13.23 1.21 -1.75
N VAL A 529 13.61 2.18 -2.57
CA VAL A 529 14.93 2.80 -2.57
C VAL A 529 14.81 4.20 -1.96
N LEU A 530 15.68 4.45 -1.00
CA LEU A 530 15.76 5.70 -0.26
C LEU A 530 17.11 6.34 -0.55
N VAL A 531 17.09 7.55 -1.10
CA VAL A 531 18.27 8.31 -1.51
C VAL A 531 18.45 9.48 -0.56
N CYS A 532 19.60 9.54 0.12
CA CYS A 532 19.97 10.64 1.01
C CYS A 532 21.07 11.51 0.36
N GLY A 533 20.89 12.82 0.36
CA GLY A 533 21.84 13.79 -0.22
C GLY A 533 21.62 14.07 -1.71
N ALA A 534 20.37 13.98 -2.18
CA ALA A 534 19.98 14.18 -3.58
C ALA A 534 19.99 15.65 -4.05
N GLY A 535 20.13 16.62 -3.15
CA GLY A 535 20.00 18.05 -3.38
C GLY A 535 18.57 18.51 -3.64
N MET A 536 17.56 18.03 -2.90
CA MET A 536 16.16 18.46 -3.13
C MET A 536 15.97 19.96 -2.87
N THR A 537 15.17 20.61 -3.71
CA THR A 537 14.78 22.02 -3.57
C THR A 537 13.34 22.14 -3.07
N ASN A 538 12.94 23.36 -2.70
CA ASN A 538 11.55 23.67 -2.35
C ASN A 538 10.67 24.01 -3.57
N LYS A 539 11.08 23.59 -4.79
CA LYS A 539 10.44 23.99 -6.04
C LYS A 539 9.04 23.40 -6.24
N TYR A 540 8.77 22.20 -5.75
CA TYR A 540 7.50 21.49 -5.95
C TYR A 540 6.96 20.93 -4.63
N GLY A 541 5.63 21.04 -4.41
CA GLY A 541 4.94 20.43 -3.26
C GLY A 541 5.30 21.03 -1.90
N ARG A 542 5.87 22.25 -1.90
CA ARG A 542 6.39 22.94 -0.70
C ARG A 542 6.08 24.44 -0.72
N ASP A 543 5.06 24.86 -1.45
CA ASP A 543 4.68 26.28 -1.57
C ASP A 543 4.39 26.93 -0.22
N GLY A 544 3.86 26.14 0.73
CA GLY A 544 3.55 26.56 2.09
C GLY A 544 4.72 26.56 3.08
N VAL A 545 5.95 26.17 2.69
CA VAL A 545 7.07 25.95 3.63
C VAL A 545 7.47 27.22 4.40
N TYR A 546 7.20 28.40 3.85
CA TYR A 546 7.54 29.68 4.46
C TYR A 546 6.42 30.24 5.37
N ASN A 547 5.31 29.51 5.54
CA ASN A 547 4.21 29.88 6.43
C ASN A 547 3.87 28.77 7.42
N ALA A 548 3.58 29.16 8.67
CA ALA A 548 3.27 28.22 9.73
C ALA A 548 1.95 27.45 9.53
N ASP A 549 1.03 28.00 8.74
CA ASP A 549 -0.26 27.37 8.39
C ASP A 549 -0.19 26.48 7.15
N GLY A 550 0.98 26.38 6.50
CA GLY A 550 1.19 25.58 5.30
C GLY A 550 0.57 26.16 4.02
N THR A 551 0.13 27.42 4.03
CA THR A 551 -0.44 28.10 2.85
C THR A 551 0.61 28.92 2.09
N LEU A 552 0.37 29.21 0.81
CA LEU A 552 1.20 30.12 0.03
C LEU A 552 0.80 31.59 0.26
N THR A 553 1.75 32.44 0.67
CA THR A 553 1.47 33.88 0.83
C THR A 553 1.35 34.59 -0.52
N VAL A 554 0.15 35.05 -0.83
CA VAL A 554 -0.18 35.89 -1.99
C VAL A 554 -0.33 37.36 -1.56
N ARG A 555 -0.14 38.32 -2.47
CA ARG A 555 -0.18 39.76 -2.12
C ARG A 555 -1.09 40.56 -3.05
N LEU A 556 -1.57 41.71 -2.57
CA LEU A 556 -2.22 42.73 -3.38
C LEU A 556 -1.17 43.66 -4.01
N GLY A 557 -1.46 44.21 -5.20
CA GLY A 557 -0.54 45.12 -5.90
C GLY A 557 -0.02 46.31 -5.09
N ALA A 558 -0.83 46.85 -4.17
CA ALA A 558 -0.44 47.95 -3.30
C ALA A 558 0.54 47.56 -2.18
N GLN A 559 0.86 46.28 -2.02
CA GLN A 559 1.72 45.76 -0.95
C GLN A 559 3.15 45.47 -1.41
N THR A 560 3.49 45.71 -2.68
CA THR A 560 4.85 45.48 -3.21
C THR A 560 5.90 46.38 -2.57
N ILE A 561 7.17 46.00 -2.68
CA ILE A 561 8.28 46.87 -2.25
C ILE A 561 8.35 48.08 -3.18
N THR A 562 8.35 49.27 -2.57
CA THR A 562 8.49 50.57 -3.25
C THR A 562 9.74 51.33 -2.82
N GLY A 563 10.55 50.77 -1.93
CA GLY A 563 11.77 51.38 -1.44
C GLY A 563 12.50 50.58 -0.36
N ILE A 564 13.71 51.02 -0.03
CA ILE A 564 14.59 50.47 1.00
C ILE A 564 14.79 51.52 2.10
N ALA A 565 14.56 51.13 3.34
CA ALA A 565 14.76 51.92 4.56
C ALA A 565 15.84 51.26 5.44
N ALA A 566 17.07 51.15 4.92
CA ALA A 566 18.17 50.49 5.62
C ALA A 566 18.57 51.26 6.90
N SER A 567 18.78 50.54 8.00
CA SER A 567 19.14 51.14 9.29
C SER A 567 20.43 51.95 9.21
N GLY A 568 20.33 53.26 9.49
CA GLY A 568 21.48 54.18 9.46
C GLY A 568 21.72 54.88 8.12
N GLU A 569 20.95 54.54 7.09
CA GLU A 569 21.03 55.12 5.74
C GLU A 569 19.77 55.96 5.44
N PRO A 570 19.85 56.97 4.55
CA PRO A 570 18.65 57.63 4.03
C PRO A 570 17.70 56.66 3.31
N ASN A 571 16.38 56.85 3.47
CA ASN A 571 15.38 56.07 2.73
C ASN A 571 15.55 56.29 1.22
N VAL A 572 15.58 55.19 0.47
CA VAL A 572 15.57 55.18 -1.00
C VAL A 572 14.19 54.70 -1.44
N GLU A 573 13.40 55.56 -2.05
CA GLU A 573 12.02 55.28 -2.45
C GLU A 573 11.82 55.45 -3.96
N ALA A 574 10.77 54.84 -4.50
CA ALA A 574 10.40 54.92 -5.92
C ALA A 574 10.28 56.37 -6.43
N SER A 575 9.86 57.30 -5.55
CA SER A 575 9.75 58.73 -5.85
C SER A 575 11.08 59.42 -6.18
N ASN A 576 12.22 58.80 -5.85
CA ASN A 576 13.55 59.31 -6.17
C ASN A 576 13.97 59.04 -7.62
N PHE A 577 13.24 58.20 -8.36
CA PHE A 577 13.59 57.76 -9.73
C PHE A 577 12.54 58.21 -10.75
N SER A 578 12.94 58.35 -12.02
CA SER A 578 11.99 58.63 -13.09
C SER A 578 11.16 57.38 -13.43
N ALA A 579 9.91 57.59 -13.86
CA ALA A 579 9.03 56.49 -14.27
C ALA A 579 9.63 55.64 -15.41
N SER A 580 10.48 56.21 -16.27
CA SER A 580 11.15 55.48 -17.35
C SER A 580 12.19 54.47 -16.85
N ILE A 581 12.77 54.69 -15.65
CA ILE A 581 13.71 53.76 -15.00
C ILE A 581 12.93 52.64 -14.33
N LEU A 582 11.83 52.96 -13.64
CA LEU A 582 11.07 51.97 -12.88
C LEU A 582 10.06 51.17 -13.72
N ASN A 583 9.66 51.70 -14.87
CA ASN A 583 8.72 51.04 -15.79
C ASN A 583 9.23 51.11 -17.24
N PRO A 584 10.29 50.34 -17.59
CA PRO A 584 10.84 50.33 -18.94
C PRO A 584 9.89 49.75 -19.99
N LEU A 585 8.80 49.10 -19.58
CA LEU A 585 7.80 48.50 -20.48
C LEU A 585 6.60 49.41 -20.76
N SER A 586 6.63 50.68 -20.31
CA SER A 586 5.49 51.60 -20.43
C SER A 586 5.02 51.88 -21.87
N ALA A 587 5.85 51.56 -22.87
CA ALA A 587 5.51 51.73 -24.29
C ALA A 587 4.69 50.57 -24.88
N TYR A 588 4.59 49.44 -24.17
CA TYR A 588 3.91 48.23 -24.63
C TYR A 588 2.53 48.11 -23.97
N THR A 589 1.48 48.09 -24.78
CA THR A 589 0.09 48.11 -24.34
C THR A 589 -0.64 46.79 -24.55
N GLN A 590 -0.03 45.83 -25.26
CA GLN A 590 -0.59 44.49 -25.54
C GLN A 590 -0.22 43.45 -24.47
N VAL A 591 0.38 43.87 -23.35
CA VAL A 591 0.73 43.02 -22.19
C VAL A 591 0.21 43.67 -20.90
N PRO A 592 0.05 42.91 -19.81
CA PRO A 592 -0.36 43.48 -18.53
C PRO A 592 0.54 44.64 -18.10
N ALA A 593 -0.07 45.71 -17.60
CA ALA A 593 0.67 46.79 -16.96
C ALA A 593 1.21 46.27 -15.61
N ILE A 594 2.53 46.20 -15.48
CA ILE A 594 3.22 45.66 -14.28
C ILE A 594 4.19 46.65 -13.59
N PRO A 595 3.83 47.94 -13.41
CA PRO A 595 4.74 48.93 -12.85
C PRO A 595 5.13 48.65 -11.38
N ASN A 596 4.26 48.05 -10.58
CA ASN A 596 4.53 47.73 -9.18
C ASN A 596 5.53 46.57 -9.07
N LEU A 597 5.37 45.53 -9.90
CA LEU A 597 6.32 44.41 -9.96
C LEU A 597 7.69 44.81 -10.52
N LEU A 598 7.74 45.67 -11.55
CA LEU A 598 9.02 46.18 -12.09
C LEU A 598 9.75 47.08 -11.08
N THR A 599 9.01 47.90 -10.32
CA THR A 599 9.56 48.71 -9.24
C THR A 599 10.11 47.83 -8.12
N GLU A 600 9.37 46.79 -7.73
CA GLU A 600 9.83 45.81 -6.73
C GLU A 600 11.09 45.07 -7.20
N ALA A 601 11.13 44.62 -8.45
CA ALA A 601 12.31 43.99 -9.05
C ALA A 601 13.53 44.93 -9.00
N PHE A 602 13.37 46.22 -9.30
CA PHE A 602 14.46 47.20 -9.21
C PHE A 602 15.02 47.33 -7.78
N PHE A 603 14.16 47.38 -6.76
CA PHE A 603 14.59 47.44 -5.35
C PHE A 603 15.06 46.10 -4.78
N SER A 604 14.73 44.99 -5.45
CA SER A 604 15.12 43.64 -5.03
C SER A 604 16.33 43.10 -5.80
N ASP A 605 16.93 43.89 -6.71
CA ASP A 605 18.07 43.49 -7.52
C ASP A 605 19.40 44.03 -6.96
N PRO A 606 20.33 43.16 -6.52
CA PRO A 606 21.69 43.54 -6.11
C PRO A 606 22.42 44.45 -7.13
N LEU A 607 22.18 44.23 -8.42
CA LEU A 607 22.81 44.94 -9.53
C LEU A 607 22.35 46.41 -9.63
N CYS A 608 21.23 46.75 -8.97
CA CYS A 608 20.70 48.11 -8.91
C CYS A 608 21.21 48.92 -7.71
N ALA A 609 21.87 48.30 -6.72
CA ALA A 609 22.29 48.95 -5.48
C ALA A 609 23.20 50.17 -5.72
N GLN A 610 24.13 50.08 -6.69
CA GLN A 610 25.00 51.21 -7.04
C GLN A 610 24.23 52.36 -7.68
N THR A 611 23.22 52.07 -8.50
CA THR A 611 22.35 53.11 -9.11
C THR A 611 21.51 53.80 -8.05
N MET A 612 21.01 53.04 -7.07
CA MET A 612 20.30 53.59 -5.91
C MET A 612 21.19 54.54 -5.11
N ALA A 613 22.40 54.09 -4.78
CA ALA A 613 23.38 54.89 -4.02
C ALA A 613 23.82 56.18 -4.72
N ASN A 614 23.97 56.12 -6.05
CA ASN A 614 24.31 57.30 -6.86
C ASN A 614 23.18 58.33 -6.91
N THR A 615 21.92 57.90 -6.75
CA THR A 615 20.74 58.76 -6.87
C THR A 615 20.41 59.46 -5.55
N VAL A 616 20.51 58.75 -4.42
CA VAL A 616 20.21 59.30 -3.09
C VAL A 616 21.52 59.62 -2.36
N SER A 617 21.87 60.91 -2.29
CA SER A 617 23.12 61.35 -1.64
C SER A 617 23.19 60.92 -0.17
N GLY A 618 24.32 60.33 0.23
CA GLY A 618 24.58 59.88 1.60
C GLY A 618 24.20 58.42 1.87
N THR A 619 23.79 57.65 0.84
CA THR A 619 23.55 56.21 0.93
C THR A 619 24.77 55.37 0.49
N ASN A 620 25.01 54.24 1.15
CA ASN A 620 26.09 53.30 0.83
C ASN A 620 25.59 52.10 0.00
N ALA A 621 26.15 51.90 -1.20
CA ALA A 621 25.80 50.79 -2.09
C ALA A 621 26.02 49.41 -1.46
N THR A 622 27.03 49.25 -0.61
CA THR A 622 27.31 47.98 0.08
C THR A 622 26.21 47.63 1.08
N GLU A 623 25.73 48.60 1.87
CA GLU A 623 24.66 48.39 2.86
C GLU A 623 23.32 48.08 2.18
N LEU A 624 23.00 48.80 1.09
CA LEU A 624 21.83 48.50 0.26
C LEU A 624 21.92 47.07 -0.32
N ASN A 625 23.08 46.69 -0.85
CA ASN A 625 23.29 45.35 -1.38
C ASN A 625 23.16 44.26 -0.31
N THR A 626 23.67 44.49 0.91
CA THR A 626 23.48 43.58 2.04
C THR A 626 22.01 43.43 2.40
N CYS A 627 21.22 44.51 2.41
CA CYS A 627 19.78 44.44 2.64
C CYS A 627 19.08 43.58 1.58
N ILE A 628 19.41 43.81 0.30
CA ILE A 628 18.82 43.07 -0.83
C ILE A 628 19.20 41.58 -0.80
N THR A 629 20.48 41.30 -0.56
CA THR A 629 20.98 39.91 -0.45
C THR A 629 20.31 39.19 0.71
N ASN A 630 20.06 39.87 1.84
CA ASN A 630 19.31 39.29 2.97
C ASN A 630 17.84 39.00 2.61
N LEU A 631 17.20 39.82 1.76
CA LEU A 631 15.86 39.51 1.24
C LEU A 631 15.87 38.24 0.40
N LEU A 632 16.78 38.17 -0.57
CA LEU A 632 16.85 37.04 -1.51
C LEU A 632 17.34 35.72 -0.86
N ASN A 633 18.01 35.79 0.29
CA ASN A 633 18.42 34.63 1.10
C ASN A 633 17.40 34.26 2.20
N ASN A 634 16.16 34.74 2.12
CA ASN A 634 15.12 34.48 3.12
C ASN A 634 15.49 34.90 4.56
N ALA A 635 16.23 36.01 4.70
CA ALA A 635 16.64 36.58 5.98
C ALA A 635 15.98 37.96 6.26
N ALA A 636 14.99 38.36 5.46
CA ALA A 636 14.26 39.61 5.64
C ALA A 636 13.11 39.45 6.65
N THR A 637 13.06 40.34 7.65
CA THR A 637 11.91 40.45 8.57
C THR A 637 10.83 41.38 8.02
N PRO A 638 9.53 41.01 8.07
CA PRO A 638 8.43 41.89 7.71
C PRO A 638 8.49 43.22 8.49
N GLY A 639 8.39 44.35 7.81
CA GLY A 639 8.43 45.69 8.43
C GLY A 639 9.80 46.18 8.91
N GLY A 640 10.90 45.49 8.54
CA GLY A 640 12.28 45.91 8.86
C GLY A 640 12.78 47.03 7.94
N ASN A 641 13.71 46.70 7.03
CA ASN A 641 14.42 47.64 6.15
C ASN A 641 13.67 48.00 4.85
N TRP A 642 12.34 47.80 4.77
CA TRP A 642 11.59 47.84 3.51
C TRP A 642 10.39 48.79 3.58
N VAL A 643 10.15 49.52 2.49
CA VAL A 643 8.92 50.29 2.29
C VAL A 643 7.95 49.43 1.48
N GLY A 644 7.06 48.71 2.18
CA GLY A 644 6.16 47.70 1.62
C GLY A 644 6.27 46.36 2.33
N THR A 645 5.61 45.33 1.82
CA THR A 645 5.68 43.97 2.34
C THR A 645 6.60 43.13 1.45
N PRO A 646 7.68 42.52 1.99
CA PRO A 646 8.55 41.64 1.22
C PRO A 646 7.78 40.52 0.47
N PRO A 647 8.20 40.13 -0.74
CA PRO A 647 7.64 38.99 -1.45
C PRO A 647 7.89 37.67 -0.69
N SER A 648 7.11 36.64 -1.02
CA SER A 648 7.42 35.28 -0.59
C SER A 648 8.84 34.91 -1.05
N PRO A 649 9.67 34.28 -0.19
CA PRO A 649 11.00 33.80 -0.55
C PRO A 649 11.00 32.81 -1.73
N MET A 650 9.85 32.24 -2.05
CA MET A 650 9.66 31.39 -3.22
C MET A 650 9.74 32.16 -4.54
N ALA A 651 9.28 33.41 -4.59
CA ALA A 651 9.21 34.19 -5.83
C ALA A 651 10.47 35.00 -6.14
N TYR A 652 11.33 35.26 -5.16
CA TYR A 652 12.52 36.10 -5.33
C TYR A 652 13.74 35.38 -4.78
N SER A 653 14.69 35.05 -5.65
CA SER A 653 15.90 34.30 -5.29
C SER A 653 17.17 34.91 -5.88
N LEU A 654 18.30 34.66 -5.22
CA LEU A 654 19.62 34.82 -5.84
C LEU A 654 19.89 33.63 -6.73
N TRP A 655 20.46 33.89 -7.90
CA TRP A 655 20.82 32.83 -8.83
C TRP A 655 21.87 31.90 -8.22
N SER A 656 21.59 30.61 -8.34
CA SER A 656 22.57 29.54 -8.28
C SER A 656 22.29 28.59 -9.43
N GLN A 657 23.30 27.85 -9.90
CA GLN A 657 23.10 26.95 -11.03
C GLN A 657 22.00 25.93 -10.71
N ALA A 658 21.00 25.81 -11.58
CA ALA A 658 19.82 25.01 -11.27
C ALA A 658 20.17 23.53 -11.02
N TRP A 659 19.49 22.96 -10.02
CA TRP A 659 19.42 21.53 -9.75
C TRP A 659 18.15 21.29 -8.94
N SER A 660 17.23 20.49 -9.48
CA SER A 660 15.99 20.13 -8.80
C SER A 660 15.57 18.73 -9.21
N PRO A 661 16.01 17.67 -8.48
CA PRO A 661 15.77 16.28 -8.87
C PRO A 661 14.27 16.02 -8.99
N LEU A 662 13.86 15.46 -10.13
CA LEU A 662 12.46 15.19 -10.48
C LEU A 662 12.18 13.70 -10.58
N TRP A 663 13.10 12.92 -11.14
CA TRP A 663 12.94 11.48 -11.28
C TRP A 663 14.17 10.72 -10.76
N MET A 664 13.89 9.52 -10.25
CA MET A 664 14.86 8.46 -10.11
C MET A 664 14.59 7.45 -11.21
N GLU A 665 15.57 7.27 -12.09
CA GLU A 665 15.59 6.19 -13.06
C GLU A 665 16.47 5.08 -12.55
N TRP A 666 15.99 3.85 -12.68
CA TRP A 666 16.66 2.67 -12.17
C TRP A 666 16.64 1.56 -13.21
N MET A 667 17.68 0.75 -13.16
CA MET A 667 17.85 -0.47 -13.92
C MET A 667 18.45 -1.51 -13.00
N VAL A 668 17.83 -2.68 -12.92
CA VAL A 668 18.26 -3.78 -12.05
C VAL A 668 18.30 -5.08 -12.83
N ASN A 669 19.23 -5.96 -12.45
CA ASN A 669 19.24 -7.35 -12.91
C ASN A 669 18.60 -8.21 -11.82
N TYR A 670 17.49 -8.86 -12.16
CA TYR A 670 16.84 -9.88 -11.33
C TYR A 670 17.34 -11.26 -11.73
N TYR A 671 17.82 -12.02 -10.75
CA TYR A 671 18.35 -13.37 -10.87
C TYR A 671 17.38 -14.32 -10.16
N PRO A 672 16.40 -14.89 -10.86
CA PRO A 672 15.48 -15.86 -10.27
C PRO A 672 16.21 -17.14 -9.86
N THR A 673 15.75 -17.80 -8.81
CA THR A 673 16.16 -19.18 -8.53
C THR A 673 15.44 -20.10 -9.51
N ILE A 674 16.18 -20.69 -10.44
CA ILE A 674 15.60 -21.49 -11.54
C ILE A 674 16.00 -22.96 -11.47
N THR A 675 15.16 -23.80 -12.06
CA THR A 675 15.47 -25.22 -12.27
C THR A 675 16.58 -25.39 -13.31
N ASN A 676 17.48 -26.35 -13.08
CA ASN A 676 18.58 -26.66 -14.01
C ASN A 676 18.16 -27.58 -15.17
N ASP A 677 16.86 -27.70 -15.46
CA ASP A 677 16.28 -28.60 -16.46
C ASP A 677 16.06 -27.95 -17.84
N GLY A 678 16.34 -26.64 -17.94
CA GLY A 678 16.25 -25.87 -19.19
C GLY A 678 14.89 -25.19 -19.43
N THR A 679 13.91 -25.33 -18.52
CA THR A 679 12.63 -24.60 -18.58
C THR A 679 12.72 -23.18 -18.01
N ALA A 680 13.70 -22.97 -17.13
CA ALA A 680 13.92 -21.72 -16.39
C ALA A 680 12.74 -21.31 -15.48
N ASN A 681 11.93 -22.27 -15.02
CA ASN A 681 10.86 -22.02 -14.05
C ASN A 681 11.40 -21.84 -12.64
N PHE A 682 10.59 -21.27 -11.75
CA PHE A 682 10.96 -21.01 -10.35
C PHE A 682 11.25 -22.33 -9.59
N ASP A 683 12.42 -22.41 -8.97
CA ASP A 683 12.84 -23.57 -8.19
C ASP A 683 12.66 -23.35 -6.68
N MET A 684 11.58 -23.91 -6.13
CA MET A 684 11.31 -23.91 -4.69
C MET A 684 12.37 -24.70 -3.89
N THR A 685 13.09 -25.66 -4.49
CA THR A 685 14.10 -26.46 -3.76
C THR A 685 15.34 -25.66 -3.36
N SER A 686 15.53 -24.49 -3.97
CA SER A 686 16.57 -23.53 -3.61
C SER A 686 16.26 -22.77 -2.30
N TRP A 687 15.09 -23.00 -1.69
CA TRP A 687 14.61 -22.34 -0.48
C TRP A 687 14.25 -23.35 0.60
N THR A 688 14.50 -22.98 1.87
CA THR A 688 14.06 -23.75 3.03
C THR A 688 13.10 -22.92 3.87
N PHE A 689 11.93 -23.50 4.15
CA PHE A 689 10.96 -22.90 5.05
C PHE A 689 11.31 -23.26 6.50
N ASP A 690 11.52 -22.26 7.34
CA ASP A 690 11.87 -22.42 8.75
C ASP A 690 10.65 -22.36 9.68
N GLY A 691 9.45 -22.59 9.16
CA GLY A 691 8.17 -22.54 9.89
C GLY A 691 7.52 -21.16 9.92
N GLN A 692 8.27 -20.10 9.62
CA GLN A 692 7.73 -18.73 9.52
C GLN A 692 8.18 -18.03 8.25
N HIS A 693 9.44 -18.20 7.87
CA HIS A 693 10.09 -17.49 6.77
C HIS A 693 10.82 -18.46 5.84
N TYR A 694 11.07 -17.99 4.62
CA TYR A 694 11.92 -18.69 3.66
C TYR A 694 13.34 -18.16 3.73
N GLN A 695 14.29 -19.08 3.83
CA GLN A 695 15.72 -18.79 3.74
C GLN A 695 16.29 -19.39 2.46
N TRP A 696 17.08 -18.59 1.74
CA TRP A 696 17.77 -19.08 0.55
C TRP A 696 18.90 -20.02 0.94
N THR A 697 19.08 -21.11 0.19
CA THR A 697 20.10 -22.14 0.47
C THR A 697 21.44 -21.92 -0.23
N GLY A 698 21.54 -20.90 -1.09
CA GLY A 698 22.70 -20.68 -1.96
C GLY A 698 22.62 -21.35 -3.34
N ASN A 699 21.54 -22.09 -3.62
CA ASN A 699 21.33 -22.82 -4.88
C ASN A 699 20.41 -22.04 -5.85
N GLY A 700 20.21 -22.57 -7.05
CA GLY A 700 19.29 -22.00 -8.06
C GLY A 700 19.86 -20.84 -8.88
N ILE A 701 21.03 -20.30 -8.51
CA ILE A 701 21.76 -19.26 -9.26
C ILE A 701 23.20 -19.74 -9.40
N SER A 702 23.58 -20.20 -10.61
CA SER A 702 24.90 -20.79 -10.84
C SER A 702 25.51 -20.39 -12.19
N GLY A 703 26.84 -20.52 -12.31
CA GLY A 703 27.60 -20.18 -13.52
C GLY A 703 28.28 -18.80 -13.47
N SER A 704 29.18 -18.55 -14.43
CA SER A 704 29.90 -17.27 -14.57
C SER A 704 29.03 -16.15 -15.15
N THR A 705 27.93 -16.52 -15.83
CA THR A 705 26.92 -15.64 -16.41
C THR A 705 25.55 -16.22 -16.07
N PRO A 706 25.08 -16.05 -14.82
CA PRO A 706 23.79 -16.58 -14.40
C PRO A 706 22.65 -15.93 -15.21
N TYR A 707 21.56 -16.68 -15.39
CA TYR A 707 20.35 -16.19 -16.04
C TYR A 707 19.81 -14.96 -15.30
N ASN A 708 19.48 -13.89 -16.02
CA ASN A 708 18.98 -12.66 -15.43
C ASN A 708 17.99 -11.95 -16.34
N LEU A 709 17.08 -11.23 -15.69
CA LEU A 709 16.15 -10.29 -16.32
C LEU A 709 16.61 -8.87 -16.02
N GLU A 710 16.85 -8.07 -17.06
CA GLU A 710 17.07 -6.64 -16.88
C GLU A 710 15.70 -5.95 -16.80
N LEU A 711 15.41 -5.37 -15.63
CA LEU A 711 14.19 -4.65 -15.34
C LEU A 711 14.51 -3.18 -15.17
N SER A 712 13.62 -2.29 -15.61
CA SER A 712 13.85 -0.84 -15.49
C SER A 712 12.57 -0.09 -15.19
N GLY A 713 12.73 1.13 -14.66
CA GLY A 713 11.60 1.99 -14.37
C GLY A 713 12.02 3.43 -14.09
N ARG A 714 11.01 4.31 -14.08
CA ARG A 714 11.13 5.72 -13.73
C ARG A 714 10.14 6.03 -12.61
N SER A 715 10.66 6.57 -11.52
CA SER A 715 9.87 6.91 -10.33
C SER A 715 10.02 8.41 -10.02
N VAL A 716 8.91 9.11 -9.74
CA VAL A 716 8.94 10.55 -9.41
C VAL A 716 9.55 10.80 -8.03
N ALA A 717 10.48 11.73 -7.92
CA ALA A 717 11.11 12.08 -6.66
C ALA A 717 10.15 12.79 -5.70
N VAL A 718 9.83 12.16 -4.56
CA VAL A 718 9.02 12.78 -3.50
C VAL A 718 9.67 12.66 -2.11
N PRO A 719 9.63 13.71 -1.27
CA PRO A 719 10.16 13.68 0.10
C PRO A 719 9.10 13.22 1.12
N TYR A 720 8.38 12.12 0.83
CA TYR A 720 7.17 11.72 1.58
C TYR A 720 7.44 11.26 3.03
N ILE A 721 8.54 10.52 3.24
CA ILE A 721 8.78 9.80 4.51
C ILE A 721 8.99 10.75 5.71
N GLN A 722 9.52 11.96 5.48
CA GLN A 722 9.76 12.95 6.53
C GLN A 722 8.44 13.43 7.16
N ASN A 723 7.44 13.70 6.32
CA ASN A 723 6.14 14.21 6.77
C ASN A 723 5.37 13.12 7.53
N VAL A 724 5.42 11.87 7.05
CA VAL A 724 4.79 10.72 7.72
C VAL A 724 5.43 10.50 9.09
N LEU A 725 6.76 10.48 9.16
CA LEU A 725 7.49 10.27 10.40
C LEU A 725 7.22 11.38 11.42
N LYS A 726 7.25 12.64 10.99
CA LYS A 726 6.91 13.79 11.84
C LYS A 726 5.51 13.68 12.40
N GLY A 727 4.52 13.34 11.54
CA GLY A 727 3.13 13.18 11.96
C GLY A 727 2.95 12.06 12.99
N ALA A 728 3.52 10.88 12.73
CA ALA A 728 3.42 9.71 13.60
C ALA A 728 4.04 9.97 14.98
N LEU A 729 5.26 10.51 15.03
CA LEU A 729 5.97 10.78 16.28
C LEU A 729 5.36 11.94 17.07
N SER A 730 4.92 13.00 16.39
CA SER A 730 4.23 14.11 17.07
C SER A 730 2.93 13.64 17.74
N LYS A 731 2.17 12.77 17.06
CA LYS A 731 0.96 12.15 17.62
C LYS A 731 1.30 11.27 18.83
N TYR A 732 2.37 10.47 18.77
CA TYR A 732 2.79 9.63 19.88
C TYR A 732 3.24 10.43 21.11
N LEU A 733 4.08 11.45 20.92
CA LEU A 733 4.55 12.33 22.00
C LEU A 733 3.41 13.12 22.64
N HIS A 734 2.39 13.52 21.86
CA HIS A 734 1.18 14.14 22.39
C HIS A 734 0.41 13.19 23.32
N ASN A 735 0.34 11.91 22.97
CA ASN A 735 -0.37 10.90 23.76
C ASN A 735 0.42 10.42 24.99
N HIS A 736 1.75 10.61 25.01
CA HIS A 736 2.64 10.10 26.07
C HIS A 736 3.56 11.20 26.66
N PRO A 737 3.02 12.17 27.41
CA PRO A 737 3.77 13.32 27.93
C PRO A 737 4.79 12.98 29.04
N ALA A 738 4.88 11.72 29.47
CA ALA A 738 5.76 11.27 30.55
C ALA A 738 7.16 10.82 30.08
N ILE A 739 7.40 10.71 28.77
CA ILE A 739 8.70 10.33 28.19
C ILE A 739 9.57 11.59 28.08
N ASP A 740 10.80 11.56 28.65
CA ASP A 740 11.80 12.63 28.47
C ASP A 740 12.19 12.69 26.98
N SER A 741 11.63 13.68 26.28
CA SER A 741 11.59 13.74 24.83
C SER A 741 12.84 14.36 24.21
N THR A 742 13.77 14.89 25.01
CA THR A 742 14.87 15.75 24.51
C THR A 742 15.80 15.03 23.52
N GLN A 743 16.15 13.77 23.79
CA GLN A 743 17.04 12.99 22.91
C GLN A 743 16.32 12.49 21.65
N LEU A 744 15.06 12.07 21.78
CA LEU A 744 14.24 11.61 20.66
C LEU A 744 13.88 12.78 19.73
N GLU A 745 13.55 13.94 20.29
CA GLU A 745 13.31 15.18 19.54
C GLU A 745 14.60 15.68 18.86
N SER A 746 15.76 15.62 19.52
CA SER A 746 17.04 15.99 18.89
C SER A 746 17.40 15.06 17.73
N LEU A 747 17.15 13.76 17.87
CA LEU A 747 17.40 12.76 16.84
C LEU A 747 16.37 12.87 15.71
N LEU A 748 15.10 13.13 16.04
CA LEU A 748 14.06 13.43 15.05
C LEU A 748 14.41 14.69 14.26
N ASN A 749 14.80 15.78 14.92
CA ASN A 749 15.27 16.99 14.24
C ASN A 749 16.49 16.71 13.35
N THR A 750 17.36 15.77 13.73
CA THR A 750 18.50 15.36 12.89
C THR A 750 18.03 14.60 11.64
N VAL A 751 17.15 13.61 11.79
CA VAL A 751 16.60 12.81 10.68
C VAL A 751 15.71 13.65 9.77
N MET A 752 14.94 14.59 10.34
CA MET A 752 14.10 15.54 9.59
C MET A 752 14.90 16.54 8.77
N ASN A 753 16.16 16.78 9.14
CA ASN A 753 17.09 17.63 8.37
C ASN A 753 17.86 16.85 7.29
N TRP A 754 17.77 15.52 7.24
CA TRP A 754 18.38 14.76 6.15
C TRP A 754 17.65 15.09 4.85
N ASP A 755 18.38 15.15 3.75
CA ASP A 755 17.78 15.34 2.43
C ASP A 755 17.40 13.98 1.86
N ILE A 756 16.20 13.49 2.21
CA ILE A 756 15.73 12.14 1.92
C ILE A 756 14.66 12.15 0.83
N MET A 757 14.92 11.37 -0.22
CA MET A 757 13.93 10.93 -1.20
C MET A 757 13.65 9.45 -0.98
N SER A 758 12.39 9.04 -1.07
CA SER A 758 11.98 7.63 -0.99
C SER A 758 11.12 7.29 -2.18
N GLN A 759 11.46 6.26 -2.95
CA GLN A 759 10.65 5.78 -4.06
C GLN A 759 10.70 4.26 -4.21
N SER A 760 9.55 3.66 -4.52
CA SER A 760 9.48 2.26 -4.94
C SER A 760 10.13 2.05 -6.30
N LEU A 761 10.68 0.86 -6.50
CA LEU A 761 11.03 0.30 -7.81
C LEU A 761 9.74 -0.08 -8.56
N SER A 762 8.87 0.91 -8.78
CA SER A 762 7.51 0.72 -9.26
C SER A 762 7.46 -0.03 -10.59
N GLY A 763 6.64 -1.08 -10.63
CA GLY A 763 6.47 -1.92 -11.82
C GLY A 763 7.48 -3.06 -11.90
N LEU A 764 8.34 -3.25 -10.89
CA LEU A 764 9.23 -4.40 -10.81
C LEU A 764 8.42 -5.71 -10.75
N THR A 765 7.46 -5.82 -9.82
CA THR A 765 6.65 -7.04 -9.71
C THR A 765 5.76 -7.23 -10.95
N SER A 766 5.24 -6.15 -11.54
CA SER A 766 4.43 -6.23 -12.77
C SER A 766 5.23 -6.75 -13.96
N GLN A 767 6.49 -6.33 -14.12
CA GLN A 767 7.36 -6.80 -15.20
C GLN A 767 7.63 -8.31 -15.13
N LEU A 768 7.67 -8.89 -13.92
CA LEU A 768 7.77 -10.35 -13.74
C LEU A 768 6.52 -11.10 -14.22
N LEU A 769 5.37 -10.44 -14.25
CA LEU A 769 4.13 -10.94 -14.86
C LEU A 769 4.03 -10.61 -16.35
N THR A 770 5.12 -10.20 -16.99
CA THR A 770 5.17 -9.79 -18.41
C THR A 770 4.31 -8.56 -18.73
N LEU A 771 4.08 -7.71 -17.72
CA LEU A 771 3.26 -6.51 -17.80
C LEU A 771 4.06 -5.24 -17.51
N ASN A 772 3.83 -4.19 -18.30
CA ASN A 772 4.43 -2.88 -18.14
C ASN A 772 3.38 -1.81 -17.79
N LEU A 773 3.79 -0.85 -16.96
CA LEU A 773 3.07 0.40 -16.72
C LEU A 773 3.36 1.37 -17.87
N GLN A 774 2.73 1.18 -19.03
CA GLN A 774 2.87 2.06 -20.19
C GLN A 774 1.57 2.74 -20.54
N THR A 775 1.67 3.92 -21.16
CA THR A 775 0.53 4.66 -21.68
C THR A 775 0.30 4.31 -23.15
N SER A 776 -0.77 3.57 -23.45
CA SER A 776 -1.23 3.30 -24.82
C SER A 776 -2.56 3.98 -25.11
N ILE A 777 -3.03 3.88 -26.36
CA ILE A 777 -4.37 4.39 -26.70
C ILE A 777 -5.44 3.52 -26.03
N ASN A 778 -6.47 4.17 -25.48
CA ASN A 778 -7.59 3.47 -24.87
C ASN A 778 -8.50 2.86 -25.94
N PRO A 779 -9.13 1.71 -25.66
CA PRO A 779 -10.13 1.13 -26.54
C PRO A 779 -11.35 2.06 -26.70
N PRO A 780 -12.10 1.94 -27.81
CA PRO A 780 -13.27 2.78 -28.07
C PRO A 780 -14.35 2.58 -27.01
N VAL A 781 -15.06 3.66 -26.65
CA VAL A 781 -16.18 3.74 -25.68
C VAL A 781 -17.46 4.29 -26.33
N SER A 782 -18.62 4.06 -25.72
CA SER A 782 -19.90 4.58 -26.21
C SER A 782 -19.89 6.11 -26.33
N GLY A 783 -20.29 6.62 -27.50
CA GLY A 783 -20.23 8.05 -27.84
C GLY A 783 -19.18 8.39 -28.90
N ASN A 784 -18.26 7.47 -29.20
CA ASN A 784 -17.35 7.54 -30.34
C ASN A 784 -17.94 6.74 -31.52
N PRO A 785 -18.12 7.30 -32.74
CA PRO A 785 -18.83 6.66 -33.86
C PRO A 785 -18.03 5.55 -34.57
N VAL A 786 -17.33 4.70 -33.81
CA VAL A 786 -16.45 3.65 -34.34
C VAL A 786 -17.04 2.29 -33.93
N PRO A 787 -17.49 1.46 -34.90
CA PRO A 787 -17.83 0.06 -34.63
C PRO A 787 -16.62 -0.67 -34.06
N ASN A 788 -16.82 -1.66 -33.18
CA ASN A 788 -15.72 -2.50 -32.66
C ASN A 788 -14.81 -2.94 -33.81
N PRO A 789 -13.55 -2.46 -33.87
CA PRO A 789 -12.67 -2.73 -34.99
C PRO A 789 -12.43 -4.24 -35.08
N VAL A 790 -12.62 -4.80 -36.27
CA VAL A 790 -12.45 -6.23 -36.54
C VAL A 790 -11.55 -6.40 -37.77
N PRO A 791 -10.85 -7.54 -37.90
CA PRO A 791 -10.16 -7.88 -39.14
C PRO A 791 -11.12 -7.74 -40.34
N ALA A 792 -10.60 -7.39 -41.52
CA ALA A 792 -11.40 -7.12 -42.73
C ALA A 792 -12.35 -8.27 -43.15
N ASN A 793 -12.15 -9.47 -42.58
CA ASN A 793 -12.85 -10.71 -42.89
C ASN A 793 -13.79 -11.18 -41.77
N ALA A 794 -13.94 -10.41 -40.68
CA ALA A 794 -14.71 -10.79 -39.50
C ALA A 794 -15.96 -9.89 -39.31
N THR A 795 -17.00 -10.44 -38.68
CA THR A 795 -18.20 -9.68 -38.27
C THR A 795 -17.97 -9.02 -36.93
N ALA A 796 -18.24 -7.71 -36.81
CA ALA A 796 -18.20 -7.00 -35.54
C ALA A 796 -19.14 -7.67 -34.51
N ALA A 797 -18.67 -7.83 -33.28
CA ALA A 797 -19.48 -8.35 -32.19
C ALA A 797 -20.69 -7.42 -31.94
N SER A 798 -21.89 -8.00 -31.82
CA SER A 798 -23.08 -7.26 -31.42
C SER A 798 -23.03 -6.99 -29.92
N GLY A 799 -22.84 -5.73 -29.52
CA GLY A 799 -22.70 -5.32 -28.12
C GLY A 799 -22.13 -3.90 -28.04
N PRO A 800 -21.86 -3.36 -26.85
CA PRO A 800 -21.19 -2.08 -26.73
C PRO A 800 -19.70 -2.17 -27.10
N PRO A 801 -19.04 -1.01 -27.24
CA PRO A 801 -17.60 -0.93 -27.44
C PRO A 801 -16.78 -1.65 -26.35
N VAL A 802 -15.59 -2.15 -26.72
CA VAL A 802 -14.64 -2.82 -25.81
C VAL A 802 -14.36 -2.00 -24.55
N GLY A 803 -14.17 -0.67 -24.72
CA GLY A 803 -13.85 0.25 -23.64
C GLY A 803 -14.91 0.33 -22.55
N ASP A 804 -16.19 0.16 -22.90
CA ASP A 804 -17.29 0.17 -21.93
C ASP A 804 -17.30 -1.10 -21.07
N LEU A 805 -16.83 -2.22 -21.64
CA LEU A 805 -16.79 -3.50 -20.95
C LEU A 805 -15.60 -3.64 -20.00
N ILE A 806 -14.44 -3.07 -20.33
CA ILE A 806 -13.24 -3.22 -19.51
C ILE A 806 -13.24 -2.34 -18.25
N GLN A 807 -14.14 -1.34 -18.16
CA GLN A 807 -14.38 -0.52 -16.95
C GLN A 807 -13.14 0.01 -16.21
N GLY A 808 -12.08 0.38 -16.94
CA GLY A 808 -10.85 0.89 -16.31
C GLY A 808 -9.72 -0.12 -16.16
N GLN A 809 -9.92 -1.39 -16.53
CA GLN A 809 -8.88 -2.43 -16.55
C GLN A 809 -7.96 -2.29 -17.78
N HIS A 810 -7.23 -1.17 -17.88
CA HIS A 810 -6.31 -0.86 -19.01
C HIS A 810 -4.96 -0.27 -18.55
N ASN A 811 -4.59 -0.48 -17.29
CA ASN A 811 -3.41 0.16 -16.69
C ASN A 811 -2.08 -0.53 -17.04
N TYR A 812 -2.13 -1.73 -17.62
CA TYR A 812 -0.95 -2.55 -17.91
C TYR A 812 -0.96 -3.01 -19.36
N THR A 813 0.18 -2.90 -20.03
CA THR A 813 0.37 -3.45 -21.39
C THR A 813 1.33 -4.64 -21.34
N PRO A 814 1.18 -5.64 -22.23
CA PRO A 814 2.15 -6.71 -22.36
C PRO A 814 3.53 -6.18 -22.78
N ILE A 815 4.59 -6.85 -22.32
CA ILE A 815 5.96 -6.59 -22.80
C ILE A 815 6.07 -7.09 -24.24
N LEU A 816 6.45 -6.19 -25.16
CA LEU A 816 6.73 -6.56 -26.54
C LEU A 816 8.03 -7.37 -26.65
N GLU A 817 7.95 -8.54 -27.24
CA GLU A 817 9.12 -9.41 -27.45
C GLU A 817 10.10 -8.86 -28.47
N THR A 818 11.38 -9.01 -28.17
CA THR A 818 12.48 -8.91 -29.13
C THR A 818 13.03 -10.30 -29.47
N ALA A 819 13.84 -10.41 -30.53
CA ALA A 819 14.43 -11.68 -30.96
C ALA A 819 15.36 -12.35 -29.92
N GLU A 820 15.69 -11.66 -28.82
CA GLU A 820 16.56 -12.12 -27.74
C GLU A 820 15.81 -12.46 -26.44
N THR A 821 14.47 -12.38 -26.44
CA THR A 821 13.65 -12.55 -25.22
C THR A 821 13.59 -14.03 -24.84
N GLY A 822 14.20 -14.42 -23.72
CA GLY A 822 14.01 -15.75 -23.09
C GLY A 822 12.73 -15.82 -22.25
N ASN A 823 12.56 -16.86 -21.42
CA ASN A 823 11.43 -16.96 -20.48
C ASN A 823 11.53 -15.88 -19.38
N ILE A 824 10.79 -14.78 -19.53
CA ILE A 824 10.80 -13.67 -18.56
C ILE A 824 9.60 -13.66 -17.61
N PHE A 825 8.79 -14.73 -17.59
CA PHE A 825 7.58 -14.84 -16.78
C PHE A 825 7.85 -15.57 -15.45
N PHE A 826 7.74 -14.85 -14.34
CA PHE A 826 7.99 -15.35 -12.97
C PHE A 826 6.85 -14.92 -12.02
N PRO A 827 5.72 -15.64 -12.00
CA PRO A 827 4.59 -15.34 -11.11
C PRO A 827 4.90 -15.62 -9.63
N ILE A 828 5.92 -16.43 -9.35
CA ILE A 828 6.54 -16.55 -8.02
C ILE A 828 7.84 -15.74 -8.02
N ARG A 829 7.85 -14.65 -7.26
CA ARG A 829 9.01 -13.79 -7.03
C ARG A 829 9.93 -14.48 -6.03
N GLY A 830 11.15 -14.83 -6.41
CA GLY A 830 12.17 -15.35 -5.51
C GLY A 830 13.55 -15.42 -6.17
N GLY A 831 14.52 -14.72 -5.60
CA GLY A 831 15.86 -14.63 -6.17
C GLY A 831 16.71 -13.49 -5.62
N LEU A 832 17.76 -13.14 -6.34
CA LEU A 832 18.66 -12.03 -6.03
C LEU A 832 18.45 -10.86 -7.00
N VAL A 833 18.70 -9.64 -6.55
CA VAL A 833 18.66 -8.44 -7.40
C VAL A 833 19.93 -7.63 -7.22
N THR A 834 20.50 -7.15 -8.31
CA THR A 834 21.60 -6.17 -8.30
C THR A 834 21.23 -4.94 -9.13
N PHE A 835 21.68 -3.75 -8.74
CA PHE A 835 21.52 -2.58 -9.60
C PHE A 835 22.47 -2.65 -10.81
N ALA A 836 21.92 -2.49 -12.00
CA ALA A 836 22.64 -2.35 -13.26
C ALA A 836 22.86 -0.88 -13.63
N GLY A 837 22.08 0.04 -13.06
CA GLY A 837 22.27 1.48 -13.21
C GLY A 837 21.25 2.27 -12.41
N MET A 838 21.64 3.45 -11.93
CA MET A 838 20.76 4.36 -11.22
C MET A 838 21.17 5.81 -11.49
N GLN A 839 20.20 6.66 -11.79
CA GLN A 839 20.46 8.08 -12.00
C GLN A 839 19.32 8.95 -11.50
N LEU A 840 19.67 10.11 -10.96
CA LEU A 840 18.72 11.17 -10.64
C LEU A 840 18.68 12.16 -11.82
N VAL A 841 17.48 12.44 -12.30
CA VAL A 841 17.25 13.39 -13.40
C VAL A 841 16.50 14.59 -12.84
N ASP A 842 17.02 15.79 -13.09
CA ASP A 842 16.42 17.02 -12.61
C ASP A 842 15.39 17.62 -13.57
N ALA A 843 14.74 18.70 -13.15
CA ALA A 843 13.73 19.42 -13.94
C ALA A 843 14.22 19.97 -15.29
N PHE A 844 15.53 20.14 -15.50
CA PHE A 844 16.12 20.58 -16.78
C PHE A 844 16.65 19.42 -17.62
N GLY A 845 16.76 18.21 -17.06
CA GLY A 845 17.36 17.03 -17.69
C GLY A 845 18.82 16.78 -17.28
N GLN A 846 19.36 17.53 -16.32
CA GLN A 846 20.68 17.30 -15.76
C GLN A 846 20.67 15.97 -15.01
N VAL A 847 21.78 15.23 -15.09
CA VAL A 847 21.86 13.86 -14.57
C VAL A 847 22.92 13.79 -13.47
N CYS A 848 22.53 13.30 -12.29
CA CYS A 848 23.47 12.76 -11.31
C CYS A 848 23.48 11.23 -11.48
N ASN A 849 24.51 10.73 -12.18
CA ASN A 849 24.66 9.30 -12.43
C ASN A 849 25.35 8.65 -11.23
N LEU A 850 24.65 7.74 -10.55
CA LEU A 850 25.17 7.00 -9.40
C LEU A 850 25.91 5.72 -9.81
N GLY A 851 25.89 5.37 -11.09
CA GLY A 851 26.61 4.26 -11.68
C GLY A 851 26.14 2.88 -11.22
N VAL A 852 26.99 1.88 -11.47
CA VAL A 852 26.80 0.49 -11.01
C VAL A 852 27.43 0.36 -9.61
N PRO A 853 26.78 -0.31 -8.64
CA PRO A 853 27.34 -0.52 -7.31
C PRO A 853 28.76 -1.10 -7.30
N ASN A 854 29.55 -0.75 -6.27
CA ASN A 854 30.94 -1.21 -6.07
C ASN A 854 31.95 -0.89 -7.19
N THR A 855 31.60 -0.06 -8.17
CA THR A 855 32.56 0.46 -9.14
C THR A 855 33.21 1.76 -8.63
N PRO A 856 34.36 2.20 -9.17
CA PRO A 856 35.01 3.45 -8.73
C PRO A 856 34.13 4.71 -8.77
N ASN A 857 33.09 4.69 -9.61
CA ASN A 857 32.12 5.77 -9.77
C ASN A 857 30.70 5.35 -9.30
N GLY A 858 30.61 4.22 -8.60
CA GLY A 858 29.36 3.58 -8.19
C GLY A 858 28.99 3.87 -6.74
N PHE A 859 27.69 3.78 -6.43
CA PHE A 859 27.21 3.86 -5.05
C PHE A 859 27.37 2.53 -4.27
N GLN A 860 27.12 2.57 -2.97
CA GLN A 860 27.06 1.39 -2.10
C GLN A 860 25.63 1.26 -1.55
N PRO A 861 24.83 0.27 -1.98
CA PRO A 861 23.49 0.08 -1.44
C PRO A 861 23.58 -0.37 0.02
N LEU A 862 22.90 0.36 0.90
CA LEU A 862 22.69 -0.01 2.29
C LEU A 862 21.43 -0.87 2.37
N LEU A 863 21.59 -2.14 2.69
CA LEU A 863 20.47 -3.09 2.72
C LEU A 863 19.86 -3.17 4.11
N SER A 864 18.53 -3.17 4.19
CA SER A 864 17.86 -3.49 5.44
C SER A 864 18.08 -4.97 5.82
N PRO A 865 18.01 -5.33 7.11
CA PRO A 865 18.23 -6.70 7.55
C PRO A 865 17.29 -7.73 6.88
N SER A 866 16.08 -7.32 6.50
CA SER A 866 15.05 -8.19 5.90
C SER A 866 15.33 -8.60 4.44
N ILE A 867 16.18 -7.85 3.72
CA ILE A 867 16.56 -8.12 2.33
C ILE A 867 18.08 -8.34 2.18
N THR A 868 18.79 -8.49 3.29
CA THR A 868 20.22 -8.78 3.29
C THR A 868 20.42 -10.29 3.13
N PRO A 869 21.20 -10.76 2.13
CA PRO A 869 21.54 -12.17 2.02
C PRO A 869 22.22 -12.69 3.30
N PRO A 870 21.94 -13.94 3.73
CA PRO A 870 22.56 -14.50 4.93
C PRO A 870 24.09 -14.47 4.86
N ALA A 871 24.74 -13.95 5.90
CA ALA A 871 26.21 -13.78 5.93
C ALA A 871 27.00 -15.10 5.83
N SER A 872 26.36 -16.23 6.16
CA SER A 872 26.92 -17.58 6.01
C SER A 872 27.00 -18.05 4.55
N LEU A 873 26.26 -17.41 3.65
CA LEU A 873 26.19 -17.74 2.23
C LEU A 873 26.95 -16.68 1.43
N VAL A 874 27.78 -17.14 0.49
CA VAL A 874 28.51 -16.26 -0.42
C VAL A 874 27.72 -16.18 -1.71
N ALA A 875 27.11 -15.02 -1.98
CA ALA A 875 26.53 -14.75 -3.28
C ALA A 875 27.61 -14.88 -4.38
N PRO A 876 27.25 -15.28 -5.61
CA PRO A 876 28.20 -15.39 -6.71
C PRO A 876 29.05 -14.12 -6.84
N THR A 877 30.38 -14.27 -6.93
CA THR A 877 31.34 -13.15 -6.83
C THR A 877 31.21 -12.12 -7.95
N ASN A 878 30.49 -12.45 -9.02
CA ASN A 878 30.17 -11.57 -10.15
C ASN A 878 28.96 -10.65 -9.89
N LEU A 879 28.22 -10.84 -8.79
CA LEU A 879 27.09 -10.02 -8.41
C LEU A 879 27.53 -8.88 -7.48
N ASN A 880 27.32 -7.64 -7.91
CA ASN A 880 27.72 -6.46 -7.16
C ASN A 880 26.64 -6.08 -6.12
N SER A 881 26.89 -6.38 -4.84
CA SER A 881 25.99 -6.11 -3.70
C SER A 881 24.53 -6.54 -3.95
N PRO A 882 24.26 -7.85 -4.14
CA PRO A 882 22.90 -8.32 -4.33
C PRO A 882 22.06 -8.17 -3.06
N PHE A 883 20.77 -7.85 -3.23
CA PHE A 883 19.76 -8.00 -2.19
C PHE A 883 18.81 -9.14 -2.52
N ILE A 884 18.21 -9.73 -1.49
CA ILE A 884 17.37 -10.93 -1.62
C ILE A 884 15.89 -10.58 -1.69
N LEU A 885 15.18 -11.24 -2.58
CA LEU A 885 13.72 -11.25 -2.65
C LEU A 885 13.25 -12.67 -2.29
N GLY A 886 12.55 -12.81 -1.17
CA GLY A 886 12.00 -14.10 -0.75
C GLY A 886 10.82 -14.56 -1.64
N PRO A 887 10.51 -15.87 -1.66
CA PRO A 887 9.37 -16.45 -2.38
C PRO A 887 8.07 -15.74 -2.02
N ARG A 888 7.40 -15.12 -3.00
CA ARG A 888 6.08 -14.50 -2.87
C ARG A 888 5.31 -14.61 -4.19
N LEU A 889 3.99 -14.75 -4.12
CA LEU A 889 3.14 -14.69 -5.31
C LEU A 889 3.05 -13.24 -5.80
N ALA A 890 3.35 -12.98 -7.07
CA ALA A 890 3.24 -11.65 -7.66
C ALA A 890 1.79 -11.21 -7.84
N GLN A 891 0.88 -12.16 -8.11
CA GLN A 891 -0.56 -11.96 -8.08
C GLN A 891 -1.05 -11.90 -6.63
N SER A 892 -2.04 -11.03 -6.36
CA SER A 892 -2.65 -10.93 -5.05
C SER A 892 -3.32 -12.25 -4.64
N ALA A 893 -3.09 -12.68 -3.40
CA ALA A 893 -3.62 -13.92 -2.85
C ALA A 893 -3.99 -13.74 -1.37
N ARG A 894 -4.81 -14.65 -0.83
CA ARG A 894 -5.07 -14.71 0.62
C ARG A 894 -4.98 -16.14 1.13
N LEU A 895 -4.56 -16.27 2.38
CA LEU A 895 -4.63 -17.51 3.13
C LEU A 895 -5.97 -17.57 3.85
N ASN A 896 -6.88 -18.40 3.36
CA ASN A 896 -8.19 -18.60 3.98
C ASN A 896 -8.05 -19.61 5.12
N MET A 897 -8.44 -19.21 6.33
CA MET A 897 -8.58 -20.06 7.50
C MET A 897 -10.02 -19.95 8.01
N GLU A 898 -10.88 -20.88 7.59
CA GLU A 898 -12.30 -20.85 7.93
C GLU A 898 -12.67 -22.05 8.82
N PHE A 899 -13.32 -21.78 9.95
CA PHE A 899 -13.93 -22.83 10.76
C PHE A 899 -15.11 -23.46 10.01
N MET A 900 -15.24 -24.77 10.12
CA MET A 900 -16.34 -25.54 9.57
C MET A 900 -17.45 -25.66 10.62
N ALA A 901 -18.70 -25.75 10.18
CA ALA A 901 -19.79 -26.17 11.07
C ALA A 901 -19.51 -27.58 11.63
N ASN A 902 -19.98 -27.86 12.84
CA ASN A 902 -19.69 -29.10 13.55
C ASN A 902 -20.30 -30.36 12.89
N ASP A 903 -21.20 -30.18 11.93
CA ASP A 903 -21.79 -31.21 11.07
C ASP A 903 -21.08 -31.36 9.71
N LEU A 904 -20.02 -30.57 9.48
CA LEU A 904 -19.23 -30.52 8.24
C LEU A 904 -20.03 -30.13 7.00
N SER A 905 -21.18 -29.47 7.16
CA SER A 905 -22.05 -29.09 6.04
C SER A 905 -21.46 -28.00 5.14
N ALA A 906 -20.79 -27.00 5.73
CA ALA A 906 -20.12 -25.89 5.06
C ALA A 906 -19.21 -25.13 6.05
N THR A 907 -18.54 -24.08 5.57
CA THR A 907 -17.84 -23.12 6.45
C THR A 907 -18.85 -22.28 7.24
N LEU A 908 -18.48 -21.79 8.43
CA LEU A 908 -19.39 -21.07 9.32
C LEU A 908 -20.12 -19.88 8.65
N THR A 909 -19.47 -19.23 7.69
CA THR A 909 -20.02 -18.08 6.96
C THR A 909 -21.24 -18.46 6.10
N THR A 910 -21.27 -19.69 5.59
CA THR A 910 -22.28 -20.18 4.63
C THR A 910 -23.10 -21.36 5.15
N ALA A 911 -22.77 -21.88 6.33
CA ALA A 911 -23.51 -22.94 6.99
C ALA A 911 -24.82 -22.42 7.59
N THR A 912 -25.87 -23.24 7.56
CA THR A 912 -27.13 -22.97 8.28
C THR A 912 -27.03 -23.24 9.78
N ASN A 913 -25.87 -23.74 10.22
CA ASN A 913 -25.46 -24.01 11.58
C ASN A 913 -24.26 -23.13 11.91
N ASN A 914 -24.31 -22.38 13.01
CA ASN A 914 -23.26 -21.46 13.42
C ASN A 914 -22.34 -22.02 14.51
N ASN A 915 -22.46 -23.30 14.89
CA ASN A 915 -21.61 -23.93 15.89
C ASN A 915 -20.46 -24.71 15.21
N PRO A 916 -19.20 -24.28 15.35
CA PRO A 916 -18.02 -25.01 14.85
C PRO A 916 -17.50 -26.06 15.82
N ILE A 917 -18.03 -26.13 17.05
CA ILE A 917 -17.51 -26.99 18.10
C ILE A 917 -18.09 -28.40 17.93
N CYS A 918 -17.20 -29.35 17.63
CA CYS A 918 -17.50 -30.77 17.52
C CYS A 918 -17.64 -31.43 18.90
N GLY A 919 -16.95 -30.88 19.91
CA GLY A 919 -17.00 -31.31 21.30
C GLY A 919 -15.93 -30.62 22.13
N TRP A 920 -15.91 -30.93 23.43
CA TRP A 920 -14.92 -30.39 24.37
C TRP A 920 -14.16 -31.49 25.08
N ILE A 921 -12.91 -31.18 25.40
CA ILE A 921 -11.97 -32.02 26.14
C ILE A 921 -11.53 -31.24 27.36
N LEU A 922 -11.73 -31.81 28.55
CA LEU A 922 -11.29 -31.22 29.80
C LEU A 922 -10.26 -32.16 30.46
N PRO A 923 -8.99 -31.73 30.58
CA PRO A 923 -8.00 -32.48 31.36
C PRO A 923 -8.38 -32.50 32.85
N ASN A 924 -8.52 -33.69 33.44
CA ASN A 924 -8.72 -33.88 34.87
C ASN A 924 -7.41 -34.36 35.51
N HIS A 925 -6.71 -33.44 36.19
CA HIS A 925 -5.40 -33.70 36.81
C HIS A 925 -5.49 -34.52 38.10
N LEU A 926 -6.68 -34.68 38.70
CA LEU A 926 -6.84 -35.50 39.90
C LEU A 926 -6.83 -37.00 39.56
N ASP A 927 -7.51 -37.37 38.48
CA ASP A 927 -7.66 -38.76 38.04
C ASP A 927 -6.74 -39.13 36.86
N ASN A 928 -5.90 -38.17 36.40
CA ASN A 928 -5.08 -38.28 35.19
C ASN A 928 -5.89 -38.71 33.96
N SER A 929 -7.09 -38.14 33.80
CA SER A 929 -8.07 -38.52 32.79
C SER A 929 -8.47 -37.35 31.92
N ILE A 930 -9.22 -37.65 30.85
CA ILE A 930 -9.87 -36.66 30.01
C ILE A 930 -11.38 -36.82 30.13
N ASP A 931 -12.08 -35.78 30.55
CA ASP A 931 -13.53 -35.69 30.43
C ASP A 931 -13.91 -35.18 29.04
N VAL A 932 -14.88 -35.83 28.40
CA VAL A 932 -15.33 -35.55 27.04
C VAL A 932 -16.78 -35.07 27.05
N TYR A 933 -17.03 -33.95 26.37
CA TYR A 933 -18.34 -33.32 26.25
C TYR A 933 -18.75 -33.19 24.78
N ASP A 934 -20.05 -33.18 24.51
CA ASP A 934 -20.58 -32.83 23.19
C ASP A 934 -20.47 -31.32 22.90
N GLY A 935 -20.83 -30.91 21.68
CA GLY A 935 -20.76 -29.50 21.27
C GLY A 935 -21.68 -28.54 22.05
N ASP A 936 -22.66 -29.06 22.80
CA ASP A 936 -23.58 -28.28 23.64
C ASP A 936 -23.12 -28.21 25.10
N GLY A 937 -22.03 -28.93 25.44
CA GLY A 937 -21.45 -28.97 26.78
C GLY A 937 -21.99 -30.06 27.69
N ASN A 938 -22.72 -31.06 27.17
CA ASN A 938 -23.15 -32.20 27.98
C ASN A 938 -22.03 -33.23 28.13
N LEU A 939 -21.80 -33.72 29.34
CA LEU A 939 -20.80 -34.75 29.62
C LEU A 939 -21.19 -36.10 28.98
N LEU A 940 -20.33 -36.61 28.10
CA LEU A 940 -20.49 -37.88 27.40
C LEU A 940 -19.81 -39.04 28.14
N GLY A 941 -18.63 -38.80 28.70
CA GLY A 941 -17.85 -39.79 29.43
C GLY A 941 -16.43 -39.33 29.68
N GLU A 942 -15.60 -40.26 30.14
CA GLU A 942 -14.24 -40.00 30.60
C GLU A 942 -13.29 -41.10 30.10
N LEU A 943 -12.06 -40.72 29.74
CA LEU A 943 -11.01 -41.63 29.30
C LEU A 943 -9.92 -41.75 30.37
N LEU A 944 -9.73 -42.96 30.93
CA LEU A 944 -8.90 -43.20 32.11
C LEU A 944 -7.70 -44.12 31.82
N PRO A 945 -6.48 -43.81 32.28
CA PRO A 945 -5.29 -44.63 32.05
C PRO A 945 -5.16 -45.81 33.04
N LEU A 946 -6.24 -46.59 33.25
CA LEU A 946 -6.30 -47.66 34.25
C LEU A 946 -5.87 -49.05 33.74
N SER A 947 -5.54 -49.20 32.45
CA SER A 947 -5.15 -50.48 31.84
C SER A 947 -3.93 -50.31 30.91
N THR A 948 -3.63 -51.29 30.03
CA THR A 948 -2.60 -51.12 29.00
C THR A 948 -2.95 -49.99 28.03
N ASN A 949 -4.24 -49.85 27.73
CA ASN A 949 -4.80 -48.77 26.92
C ASN A 949 -5.77 -47.94 27.78
N PRO A 950 -6.03 -46.67 27.45
CA PRO A 950 -7.03 -45.88 28.14
C PRO A 950 -8.43 -46.54 28.06
N LEU A 951 -9.10 -46.64 29.21
CA LEU A 951 -10.43 -47.22 29.35
C LEU A 951 -11.50 -46.11 29.26
N TRP A 952 -12.49 -46.31 28.40
CA TRP A 952 -13.67 -45.43 28.33
C TRP A 952 -14.66 -45.74 29.44
N ARG A 953 -15.11 -44.70 30.15
CA ARG A 953 -16.17 -44.76 31.16
C ARG A 953 -17.31 -43.82 30.75
N PRO A 954 -18.53 -44.33 30.50
CA PRO A 954 -19.68 -43.49 30.21
C PRO A 954 -20.02 -42.55 31.37
N ALA A 955 -20.54 -41.36 31.07
CA ALA A 955 -20.84 -40.33 32.07
C ALA A 955 -21.78 -40.85 33.18
N PRO A 956 -21.40 -40.72 34.47
CA PRO A 956 -22.19 -41.22 35.57
C PRO A 956 -23.51 -40.45 35.70
N GLY A 957 -24.62 -41.16 35.88
CA GLY A 957 -25.95 -40.55 35.99
C GLY A 957 -26.63 -40.17 34.66
N ASN A 958 -25.94 -40.25 33.52
CA ASN A 958 -26.51 -40.00 32.20
C ASN A 958 -26.90 -41.32 31.51
N ALA A 959 -28.20 -41.58 31.38
CA ALA A 959 -28.72 -42.79 30.75
C ALA A 959 -28.47 -42.87 29.23
N ASN A 960 -28.19 -41.73 28.59
CA ASN A 960 -27.93 -41.62 27.15
C ASN A 960 -26.42 -41.50 26.84
N ALA A 961 -25.55 -41.68 27.84
CA ALA A 961 -24.11 -41.63 27.63
C ALA A 961 -23.63 -42.74 26.68
N PRO A 962 -22.74 -42.43 25.72
CA PRO A 962 -22.22 -43.43 24.79
C PRO A 962 -21.46 -44.54 25.52
N ALA A 963 -21.77 -45.80 25.16
CA ALA A 963 -21.21 -46.98 25.83
C ALA A 963 -19.72 -47.20 25.49
N SER A 964 -19.29 -46.76 24.31
CA SER A 964 -17.90 -46.73 23.86
C SER A 964 -17.59 -45.42 23.10
N PRO A 965 -16.31 -45.09 22.89
CA PRO A 965 -15.92 -43.92 22.07
C PRO A 965 -16.50 -43.94 20.65
N GLN A 966 -16.76 -45.14 20.09
CA GLN A 966 -17.31 -45.28 18.73
C GLN A 966 -18.79 -44.90 18.65
N ASP A 967 -19.50 -44.83 19.78
CA ASP A 967 -20.93 -44.50 19.85
C ASP A 967 -21.16 -42.98 19.98
N ILE A 968 -20.09 -42.17 20.00
CA ILE A 968 -20.18 -40.70 19.99
C ILE A 968 -20.82 -40.24 18.68
N SER A 969 -21.88 -39.42 18.78
CA SER A 969 -22.68 -39.00 17.62
C SER A 969 -21.94 -38.07 16.64
N ASN A 970 -21.08 -37.18 17.14
CA ASN A 970 -20.26 -36.33 16.28
C ASN A 970 -19.06 -37.13 15.73
N SER A 971 -18.93 -37.21 14.40
CA SER A 971 -17.92 -38.05 13.73
C SER A 971 -16.49 -37.59 13.99
N THR A 972 -16.24 -36.28 14.07
CA THR A 972 -14.91 -35.72 14.36
C THR A 972 -14.50 -36.02 15.78
N LEU A 973 -15.37 -35.72 16.76
CA LEU A 973 -15.09 -36.04 18.16
C LEU A 973 -14.89 -37.55 18.36
N CYS A 974 -15.74 -38.37 17.75
CA CYS A 974 -15.62 -39.82 17.74
C CYS A 974 -14.24 -40.27 17.23
N SER A 975 -13.75 -39.69 16.14
CA SER A 975 -12.45 -40.04 15.56
C SER A 975 -11.29 -39.69 16.49
N VAL A 976 -11.29 -38.49 17.08
CA VAL A 976 -10.26 -38.05 18.03
C VAL A 976 -10.22 -38.95 19.26
N ILE A 977 -11.36 -39.16 19.93
CA ILE A 977 -11.41 -39.93 21.17
C ILE A 977 -11.16 -41.42 20.93
N SER A 978 -11.66 -41.97 19.81
CA SER A 978 -11.39 -43.37 19.46
C SER A 978 -9.90 -43.61 19.19
N GLN A 979 -9.21 -42.65 18.55
CA GLN A 979 -7.76 -42.76 18.33
C GLN A 979 -6.96 -42.66 19.62
N LEU A 980 -7.36 -41.80 20.57
CA LEU A 980 -6.75 -41.74 21.89
C LEU A 980 -6.96 -43.03 22.69
N ALA A 981 -8.15 -43.64 22.61
CA ALA A 981 -8.51 -44.85 23.34
C ALA A 981 -7.73 -46.10 22.90
N VAL A 982 -7.17 -46.12 21.69
CA VAL A 982 -6.36 -47.25 21.19
C VAL A 982 -4.86 -47.10 21.50
N GLN A 983 -4.41 -45.93 21.94
CA GLN A 983 -3.01 -45.71 22.32
C GLN A 983 -2.65 -46.44 23.61
N THR A 984 -1.34 -46.53 23.90
CA THR A 984 -0.87 -47.01 25.21
C THR A 984 -1.06 -45.93 26.26
N THR A 985 -1.17 -46.32 27.53
CA THR A 985 -1.29 -45.35 28.64
C THR A 985 -0.08 -44.43 28.80
N ALA A 986 1.11 -44.85 28.37
CA ALA A 986 2.31 -43.99 28.32
C ALA A 986 2.13 -42.86 27.30
N VAL A 987 1.75 -43.19 26.07
CA VAL A 987 1.49 -42.22 24.99
C VAL A 987 0.35 -41.25 25.36
N PHE A 988 -0.70 -41.76 26.03
CA PHE A 988 -1.78 -40.92 26.53
C PHE A 988 -1.30 -39.92 27.60
N SER A 989 -0.41 -40.35 28.49
CA SER A 989 0.21 -39.47 29.48
C SER A 989 1.10 -38.41 28.81
N ASP A 990 1.85 -38.78 27.78
CA ASP A 990 2.69 -37.85 27.01
C ASP A 990 1.83 -36.78 26.31
N PHE A 991 0.70 -37.18 25.71
CA PHE A 991 -0.29 -36.27 25.12
C PHE A 991 -0.82 -35.24 26.13
N MET A 992 -1.20 -35.70 27.32
CA MET A 992 -1.70 -34.84 28.40
C MET A 992 -0.63 -33.87 28.91
N GLN A 993 0.61 -34.34 29.07
CA GLN A 993 1.73 -33.50 29.50
C GLN A 993 2.00 -32.38 28.49
N VAL A 994 2.01 -32.70 27.19
CA VAL A 994 2.27 -31.72 26.13
C VAL A 994 1.21 -30.62 26.08
N ILE A 995 -0.07 -30.98 26.29
CA ILE A 995 -1.16 -30.01 26.41
C ILE A 995 -0.95 -29.08 27.60
N ASP A 996 -0.64 -29.63 28.77
CA ASP A 996 -0.43 -28.85 29.98
C ASP A 996 0.74 -27.87 29.81
N GLU A 997 1.90 -28.35 29.36
CA GLU A 997 3.08 -27.53 29.09
C GLU A 997 2.80 -26.39 28.09
N THR A 998 1.98 -26.64 27.06
CA THR A 998 1.58 -25.63 26.08
C THR A 998 0.64 -24.57 26.68
N LEU A 999 -0.32 -24.98 27.51
CA LEU A 999 -1.27 -24.09 28.18
C LEU A 999 -0.60 -23.07 29.12
N TRP A 1000 0.58 -23.38 29.67
CA TRP A 1000 1.36 -22.43 30.46
C TRP A 1000 1.91 -21.25 29.64
N MET A 1001 2.04 -21.41 28.32
CA MET A 1001 2.58 -20.38 27.42
C MET A 1001 1.48 -19.52 26.77
N SER A 1002 0.26 -20.04 26.64
CA SER A 1002 -0.91 -19.34 26.09
C SER A 1002 -1.79 -18.74 27.19
N ALA A 1003 -1.57 -17.47 27.52
CA ALA A 1003 -2.42 -16.71 28.44
C ALA A 1003 -2.74 -15.33 27.86
N PRO A 1004 -4.00 -15.08 27.43
CA PRO A 1004 -4.40 -13.77 26.93
C PRO A 1004 -4.18 -12.69 28.00
N LEU A 1005 -3.60 -11.55 27.58
CA LEU A 1005 -3.44 -10.37 28.42
C LEU A 1005 -4.83 -9.80 28.77
N GLY A 1006 -5.37 -10.14 29.95
CA GLY A 1006 -6.52 -9.42 30.51
C GLY A 1006 -7.62 -10.21 31.22
N GLY A 1007 -7.54 -11.54 31.36
CA GLY A 1007 -8.61 -12.31 32.01
C GLY A 1007 -8.11 -13.37 32.97
N GLN A 1008 -7.88 -13.02 34.25
CA GLN A 1008 -7.75 -14.03 35.30
C GLN A 1008 -8.43 -13.56 36.60
N SER A 1009 -9.66 -14.02 36.82
CA SER A 1009 -10.30 -14.07 38.14
C SER A 1009 -10.15 -15.43 38.83
N ASP A 1010 -9.88 -16.55 38.12
CA ASP A 1010 -9.90 -17.90 38.74
C ASP A 1010 -8.64 -18.77 38.54
N THR A 1011 -7.55 -18.33 39.15
CA THR A 1011 -6.26 -19.05 39.19
C THR A 1011 -6.30 -20.37 39.99
N PHE A 1012 -7.30 -20.59 40.84
CA PHE A 1012 -7.37 -21.75 41.73
C PHE A 1012 -8.13 -22.95 41.14
N MET A 1013 -9.14 -22.72 40.30
CA MET A 1013 -9.93 -23.80 39.67
C MET A 1013 -9.19 -24.43 38.48
N SER A 1014 -8.50 -23.61 37.67
CA SER A 1014 -7.61 -24.09 36.60
C SER A 1014 -6.41 -24.92 37.09
N ALA A 1015 -6.11 -24.84 38.39
CA ALA A 1015 -5.04 -25.63 39.02
C ALA A 1015 -5.49 -27.03 39.49
N LEU A 1016 -6.81 -27.25 39.67
CA LEU A 1016 -7.40 -28.53 40.06
C LEU A 1016 -8.02 -29.26 38.87
N MET A 1017 -8.58 -28.50 37.93
CA MET A 1017 -9.18 -28.96 36.68
C MET A 1017 -8.45 -28.22 35.57
N GLY A 1018 -7.98 -28.89 34.53
CA GLY A 1018 -7.33 -28.24 33.41
C GLY A 1018 -8.26 -27.24 32.71
N ARG A 1019 -7.75 -26.51 31.71
CA ARG A 1019 -8.58 -25.59 30.92
C ARG A 1019 -9.39 -26.38 29.88
N PRO A 1020 -10.67 -26.06 29.65
CA PRO A 1020 -11.46 -26.73 28.62
C PRO A 1020 -10.93 -26.40 27.23
N LEU A 1021 -10.72 -27.43 26.42
CA LEU A 1021 -10.22 -27.34 25.05
C LEU A 1021 -11.35 -27.66 24.07
N ALA A 1022 -11.48 -26.83 23.04
CA ALA A 1022 -12.44 -27.05 21.97
C ALA A 1022 -11.84 -27.97 20.89
N VAL A 1023 -12.64 -28.94 20.43
CA VAL A 1023 -12.37 -29.72 19.23
C VAL A 1023 -13.16 -29.11 18.08
N VAL A 1024 -12.45 -28.58 17.08
CA VAL A 1024 -13.05 -27.86 15.96
C VAL A 1024 -12.44 -28.31 14.64
N ASN A 1025 -13.18 -28.19 13.54
CA ASN A 1025 -12.62 -28.40 12.20
C ASN A 1025 -12.37 -27.06 11.52
N MET A 1026 -11.24 -26.99 10.81
CA MET A 1026 -10.85 -25.84 10.02
C MET A 1026 -10.49 -26.29 8.60
N GLN A 1027 -10.92 -25.49 7.63
CA GLN A 1027 -10.50 -25.58 6.25
C GLN A 1027 -9.46 -24.50 5.98
N VAL A 1028 -8.35 -24.88 5.36
CA VAL A 1028 -7.24 -23.98 5.06
C VAL A 1028 -6.84 -24.09 3.59
N GLY A 1029 -6.60 -22.97 2.91
CA GLY A 1029 -6.18 -22.97 1.51
C GLY A 1029 -5.75 -21.59 1.02
N LEU A 1030 -5.06 -21.55 -0.12
CA LEU A 1030 -4.69 -20.30 -0.79
C LEU A 1030 -5.73 -19.97 -1.86
N GLU A 1031 -6.20 -18.73 -1.86
CA GLU A 1031 -7.12 -18.21 -2.87
C GLU A 1031 -6.45 -17.05 -3.61
N LEU A 1032 -6.39 -17.13 -4.94
CA LEU A 1032 -5.94 -16.05 -5.80
C LEU A 1032 -7.03 -14.99 -6.01
N ASN A 1033 -6.64 -13.73 -6.21
CA ASN A 1033 -7.55 -12.66 -6.55
C ASN A 1033 -7.96 -12.75 -8.03
N GLY A 1034 -8.96 -13.59 -8.31
CA GLY A 1034 -9.46 -13.85 -9.66
C GLY A 1034 -8.80 -15.06 -10.33
N GLU A 1035 -8.76 -15.05 -11.66
CA GLU A 1035 -8.14 -16.14 -12.44
C GLU A 1035 -6.59 -16.08 -12.32
N PRO A 1036 -5.88 -17.22 -12.40
CA PRO A 1036 -4.42 -17.24 -12.35
C PRO A 1036 -3.77 -16.35 -13.41
N ALA A 1037 -2.71 -15.63 -13.03
CA ALA A 1037 -1.91 -14.88 -13.97
C ALA A 1037 -1.22 -15.84 -14.96
N THR A 1038 -1.30 -15.52 -16.25
CA THR A 1038 -0.64 -16.28 -17.31
C THR A 1038 0.45 -15.46 -17.99
N ASN A 1039 1.36 -16.14 -18.67
CA ASN A 1039 2.36 -15.52 -19.52
C ASN A 1039 1.69 -14.69 -20.64
N GLN A 1040 1.96 -13.38 -20.67
CA GLN A 1040 1.38 -12.42 -21.63
C GLN A 1040 2.33 -12.13 -22.81
N LEU A 1041 3.45 -12.85 -22.94
CA LEU A 1041 4.35 -12.71 -24.08
C LEU A 1041 3.69 -13.18 -25.37
N PHE A 1042 3.84 -12.39 -26.43
CA PHE A 1042 3.11 -12.56 -27.68
C PHE A 1042 3.24 -13.95 -28.31
N ASN A 1043 4.43 -14.56 -28.26
CA ASN A 1043 4.67 -15.91 -28.79
C ASN A 1043 4.21 -17.03 -27.85
N GLU A 1044 4.12 -16.74 -26.55
CA GLU A 1044 3.67 -17.71 -25.55
C GLU A 1044 2.15 -17.68 -25.36
N MET A 1045 1.42 -16.73 -25.97
CA MET A 1045 -0.04 -16.70 -25.94
C MET A 1045 -0.68 -17.90 -26.67
N LEU A 1046 -0.02 -18.42 -27.70
CA LEU A 1046 -0.59 -19.42 -28.62
C LEU A 1046 0.44 -20.49 -29.00
N THR A 1047 0.13 -21.75 -28.73
CA THR A 1047 0.93 -22.88 -29.23
C THR A 1047 0.29 -23.54 -30.45
N PRO A 1048 1.08 -24.04 -31.42
CA PRO A 1048 0.55 -24.88 -32.49
C PRO A 1048 -0.14 -26.12 -31.91
N GLY A 1049 -1.39 -26.35 -32.32
CA GLY A 1049 -2.17 -27.54 -32.03
C GLY A 1049 -1.73 -28.75 -32.87
N SER A 1050 -2.58 -29.78 -32.94
CA SER A 1050 -2.28 -31.04 -33.63
C SER A 1050 -2.00 -30.92 -35.15
N THR A 1051 -2.29 -29.76 -35.74
CA THR A 1051 -1.93 -29.40 -37.12
C THR A 1051 -1.33 -27.99 -37.12
N ALA A 1052 -0.30 -27.74 -37.94
CA ALA A 1052 0.42 -26.46 -38.02
C ALA A 1052 -0.43 -25.23 -38.37
N SER A 1053 -1.70 -25.40 -38.73
CA SER A 1053 -2.68 -24.34 -39.02
C SER A 1053 -3.62 -24.01 -37.85
N ASN A 1054 -3.62 -24.81 -36.79
CA ASN A 1054 -4.46 -24.61 -35.61
C ASN A 1054 -3.55 -24.16 -34.47
N PHE A 1055 -3.93 -23.12 -33.74
CA PHE A 1055 -3.25 -22.70 -32.52
C PHE A 1055 -4.24 -22.78 -31.34
N THR A 1056 -3.74 -23.04 -30.14
CA THR A 1056 -4.52 -23.07 -28.91
C THR A 1056 -3.95 -22.07 -27.90
N PRO A 1057 -4.81 -21.36 -27.14
CA PRO A 1057 -4.34 -20.51 -26.04
C PRO A 1057 -3.49 -21.31 -25.07
N VAL A 1058 -2.32 -20.79 -24.73
CA VAL A 1058 -1.48 -21.34 -23.66
C VAL A 1058 -1.92 -20.70 -22.35
N GLN A 1059 -2.12 -21.52 -21.34
CA GLN A 1059 -2.37 -21.08 -19.97
C GLN A 1059 -1.12 -21.44 -19.16
N ASP A 1060 0.00 -20.81 -19.49
CA ASP A 1060 1.24 -20.99 -18.74
C ASP A 1060 1.19 -20.11 -17.49
N THR A 1061 1.03 -20.76 -16.34
CA THR A 1061 1.00 -20.11 -15.01
C THR A 1061 2.35 -20.17 -14.30
N GLY A 1062 3.44 -20.53 -15.01
CA GLY A 1062 4.80 -20.49 -14.47
C GLY A 1062 4.98 -21.33 -13.20
N ASP A 1063 4.29 -22.47 -13.14
CA ASP A 1063 4.19 -23.39 -11.99
C ASP A 1063 3.58 -22.78 -10.71
N ALA A 1064 2.92 -21.61 -10.78
CA ALA A 1064 2.31 -20.98 -9.60
C ALA A 1064 1.24 -21.86 -8.94
N GLU A 1065 0.40 -22.53 -9.74
CA GLU A 1065 -0.69 -23.39 -9.24
C GLU A 1065 -0.19 -24.77 -8.78
N THR A 1066 0.95 -25.24 -9.30
CA THR A 1066 1.51 -26.57 -9.01
C THR A 1066 2.55 -26.55 -7.89
N THR A 1067 3.09 -25.38 -7.55
CA THR A 1067 4.07 -25.20 -6.48
C THR A 1067 3.40 -25.34 -5.11
N SER A 1068 3.87 -26.31 -4.32
CA SER A 1068 3.41 -26.58 -2.96
C SER A 1068 4.11 -25.67 -1.94
N PHE A 1069 3.33 -24.94 -1.15
CA PHE A 1069 3.83 -24.11 -0.06
C PHE A 1069 3.52 -24.77 1.30
N PRO A 1070 4.52 -25.07 2.13
CA PRO A 1070 4.28 -25.49 3.51
C PRO A 1070 3.64 -24.38 4.33
N LEU A 1071 2.76 -24.78 5.24
CA LEU A 1071 2.02 -23.94 6.17
C LEU A 1071 2.16 -24.54 7.57
N THR A 1072 2.60 -23.70 8.51
CA THR A 1072 2.70 -24.01 9.94
C THR A 1072 1.58 -23.31 10.69
N LEU A 1073 0.90 -24.03 11.60
CA LEU A 1073 -0.17 -23.49 12.45
C LEU A 1073 0.31 -23.40 13.90
N GLY A 1074 -0.05 -22.32 14.58
CA GLY A 1074 0.26 -22.06 15.99
C GLY A 1074 1.65 -21.44 16.23
N SER A 1075 1.81 -20.74 17.35
CA SER A 1075 3.10 -20.20 17.79
C SER A 1075 3.18 -20.07 19.31
N LEU A 1076 4.22 -20.65 19.92
CA LEU A 1076 4.51 -20.49 21.36
C LEU A 1076 4.98 -19.07 21.73
N GLN A 1077 5.39 -18.26 20.74
CA GLN A 1077 5.88 -16.90 20.98
C GLN A 1077 4.73 -15.90 21.18
N LEU A 1078 3.52 -16.27 20.73
CA LEU A 1078 2.31 -15.46 20.85
C LEU A 1078 1.47 -15.97 22.02
N ARG A 1079 1.28 -15.10 23.03
CA ARG A 1079 0.45 -15.45 24.19
C ARG A 1079 -1.04 -15.60 23.88
N ASN A 1080 -1.51 -14.98 22.79
CA ASN A 1080 -2.88 -15.05 22.32
C ASN A 1080 -3.10 -16.21 21.32
N ASP A 1081 -2.09 -17.05 21.06
CA ASP A 1081 -2.29 -18.25 20.26
C ASP A 1081 -2.94 -19.36 21.09
N GLY A 1082 -4.10 -19.83 20.63
CA GLY A 1082 -4.89 -20.85 21.32
C GLY A 1082 -4.58 -22.28 20.90
N LEU A 1083 -3.75 -22.52 19.89
CA LEU A 1083 -3.56 -23.87 19.34
C LEU A 1083 -2.70 -24.76 20.25
N MET A 1084 -3.20 -25.95 20.60
CA MET A 1084 -2.41 -26.98 21.28
C MET A 1084 -1.75 -27.93 20.27
N GLY A 1085 -2.50 -28.25 19.21
CA GLY A 1085 -2.08 -29.10 18.11
C GLY A 1085 -3.24 -29.48 17.20
N TYR A 1086 -2.96 -30.26 16.16
CA TYR A 1086 -3.98 -30.67 15.19
C TYR A 1086 -3.78 -32.10 14.67
N PHE A 1087 -4.86 -32.62 14.09
CA PHE A 1087 -4.93 -33.85 13.33
C PHE A 1087 -5.26 -33.55 11.88
N PHE A 1088 -4.68 -34.31 10.94
CA PHE A 1088 -5.23 -34.36 9.59
C PHE A 1088 -6.61 -35.01 9.63
N SER A 1089 -7.62 -34.37 9.03
CA SER A 1089 -9.00 -34.89 9.07
C SER A 1089 -9.35 -35.76 7.85
N ALA A 1090 -8.43 -35.88 6.89
CA ALA A 1090 -8.58 -36.64 5.64
C ALA A 1090 -7.22 -37.19 5.16
N GLY A 1091 -7.25 -38.13 4.20
CA GLY A 1091 -6.04 -38.76 3.65
C GLY A 1091 -5.60 -40.04 4.36
N SER A 1092 -4.46 -40.61 3.97
CA SER A 1092 -3.90 -41.83 4.57
C SER A 1092 -3.47 -41.66 6.02
N ASP A 1093 -3.17 -40.43 6.43
CA ASP A 1093 -2.69 -40.07 7.77
C ASP A 1093 -3.78 -39.51 8.69
N ALA A 1094 -5.06 -39.63 8.29
CA ALA A 1094 -6.18 -39.08 9.02
C ALA A 1094 -6.22 -39.58 10.47
N TYR A 1095 -6.08 -38.66 11.42
CA TYR A 1095 -6.02 -38.90 12.87
C TYR A 1095 -4.94 -39.90 13.35
N ASN A 1096 -3.96 -40.26 12.53
CA ASN A 1096 -2.92 -41.23 12.91
C ASN A 1096 -1.89 -40.64 13.89
N ASN A 1097 -1.60 -39.34 13.78
CA ASN A 1097 -0.64 -38.62 14.61
C ASN A 1097 -1.27 -37.30 15.10
N PHE A 1098 -0.85 -36.87 16.29
CA PHE A 1098 -1.15 -35.55 16.85
C PHE A 1098 0.06 -34.63 16.69
N TYR A 1099 -0.11 -33.56 15.91
CA TYR A 1099 0.95 -32.58 15.69
C TYR A 1099 0.82 -31.43 16.69
N SER A 1100 1.72 -31.38 17.67
CA SER A 1100 1.67 -30.39 18.75
C SER A 1100 2.52 -29.14 18.45
N VAL A 1101 2.04 -27.98 18.92
CA VAL A 1101 2.78 -26.71 18.87
C VAL A 1101 3.98 -26.70 19.82
N HIS A 1102 4.00 -27.57 20.85
CA HIS A 1102 5.13 -27.71 21.74
C HIS A 1102 6.37 -28.22 20.99
N ASP A 1103 7.48 -27.51 21.10
CA ASP A 1103 8.64 -27.65 20.20
C ASP A 1103 9.76 -28.57 20.72
N ALA A 1104 9.70 -28.94 22.01
CA ALA A 1104 10.65 -29.85 22.67
C ALA A 1104 9.98 -30.76 23.72
N PRO A 1105 8.93 -31.54 23.37
CA PRO A 1105 8.25 -32.37 24.35
C PRO A 1105 9.15 -33.52 24.84
N THR A 1106 9.09 -33.84 26.12
CA THR A 1106 9.78 -35.02 26.69
C THR A 1106 8.86 -36.24 26.59
N LEU A 1107 9.00 -37.01 25.51
CA LEU A 1107 8.13 -38.17 25.21
C LEU A 1107 8.70 -39.49 25.72
N SER A 1108 7.83 -40.46 25.97
CA SER A 1108 8.18 -41.84 26.33
C SER A 1108 8.84 -42.58 25.16
N ALA A 1109 9.71 -43.55 25.48
CA ALA A 1109 10.46 -44.29 24.47
C ALA A 1109 9.53 -45.09 23.53
N GLY A 1110 9.51 -44.70 22.26
CA GLY A 1110 8.70 -45.34 21.21
C GLY A 1110 7.35 -44.67 20.95
N ASP A 1111 7.06 -43.51 21.54
CA ASP A 1111 5.91 -42.70 21.14
C ASP A 1111 6.11 -42.18 19.71
N THR A 1112 5.21 -42.60 18.81
CA THR A 1112 5.13 -42.09 17.43
C THR A 1112 3.86 -41.29 17.18
N PHE A 1113 2.92 -41.28 18.12
CA PHE A 1113 1.61 -40.64 18.00
C PHE A 1113 1.74 -39.13 18.22
N VAL A 1114 2.40 -38.69 19.29
CA VAL A 1114 2.66 -37.26 19.54
C VAL A 1114 3.91 -36.85 18.77
N GLN A 1115 3.76 -35.86 17.88
CA GLN A 1115 4.86 -35.30 17.10
C GLN A 1115 4.89 -33.78 17.28
N PRO A 1116 6.03 -33.17 17.63
CA PRO A 1116 6.14 -31.71 17.61
C PRO A 1116 6.13 -31.21 16.17
N ILE A 1117 5.38 -30.15 15.89
CA ILE A 1117 5.33 -29.50 14.57
C ILE A 1117 6.74 -29.01 14.19
N LEU A 1118 7.45 -28.42 15.14
CA LEU A 1118 8.89 -28.16 15.04
C LEU A 1118 9.61 -29.01 16.08
N ASN A 1119 10.43 -29.96 15.65
CA ASN A 1119 11.38 -30.60 16.55
C ASN A 1119 12.65 -29.75 16.65
N THR A 1120 12.80 -28.98 17.75
CA THR A 1120 13.98 -28.11 17.97
C THR A 1120 15.29 -28.88 18.19
N GLN A 1121 15.22 -30.15 18.58
CA GLN A 1121 16.41 -30.98 18.79
C GLN A 1121 17.02 -31.45 17.45
N THR A 1122 16.17 -31.73 16.46
CA THR A 1122 16.60 -32.16 15.12
C THR A 1122 16.53 -31.04 14.06
N GLY A 1123 15.86 -29.93 14.36
CA GLY A 1123 15.56 -28.86 13.42
C GLY A 1123 14.57 -29.27 12.32
N THR A 1124 13.74 -30.28 12.56
CA THR A 1124 12.85 -30.87 11.55
C THR A 1124 11.40 -30.46 11.78
N TYR A 1125 10.74 -30.02 10.72
CA TYR A 1125 9.30 -29.77 10.73
C TYR A 1125 8.52 -31.04 10.43
N ASN A 1126 7.60 -31.41 11.32
CA ASN A 1126 6.68 -32.53 11.14
C ASN A 1126 5.25 -32.00 10.96
N GLY A 1127 4.46 -32.66 10.11
CA GLY A 1127 3.04 -32.34 9.96
C GLY A 1127 2.70 -31.13 9.11
N ASN A 1128 3.68 -30.42 8.52
CA ASN A 1128 3.42 -29.24 7.67
C ASN A 1128 2.25 -29.46 6.70
N LEU A 1129 1.30 -28.54 6.71
CA LEU A 1129 0.21 -28.51 5.76
C LEU A 1129 0.76 -28.00 4.43
N ASN A 1130 0.44 -28.65 3.33
CA ASN A 1130 0.86 -28.16 2.00
C ASN A 1130 -0.36 -27.53 1.33
N VAL A 1131 -0.23 -26.25 0.96
CA VAL A 1131 -1.25 -25.50 0.24
C VAL A 1131 -0.77 -25.16 -1.17
N LEU A 1132 -1.70 -25.17 -2.12
CA LEU A 1132 -1.50 -24.86 -3.53
C LEU A 1132 -2.32 -23.62 -3.89
N ALA A 1133 -1.86 -22.85 -4.87
CA ALA A 1133 -2.58 -21.67 -5.36
C ALA A 1133 -3.67 -21.99 -6.41
N ASP A 1134 -4.07 -23.25 -6.52
CA ASP A 1134 -5.12 -23.75 -7.44
C ASP A 1134 -6.54 -23.67 -6.86
N GLY A 1135 -6.69 -23.11 -5.65
CA GLY A 1135 -7.94 -23.04 -4.91
C GLY A 1135 -8.32 -24.32 -4.16
N SER A 1136 -7.45 -25.34 -4.14
CA SER A 1136 -7.62 -26.51 -3.30
C SER A 1136 -7.49 -26.16 -1.82
N THR A 1137 -8.11 -26.98 -0.97
CA THR A 1137 -8.15 -26.76 0.47
C THR A 1137 -7.84 -28.04 1.23
N VAL A 1138 -7.21 -27.88 2.39
CA VAL A 1138 -6.87 -28.95 3.33
C VAL A 1138 -7.72 -28.78 4.58
N SER A 1139 -8.33 -29.87 5.04
CA SER A 1139 -9.11 -29.88 6.28
C SER A 1139 -8.28 -30.47 7.43
N VAL A 1140 -8.35 -29.80 8.58
CA VAL A 1140 -7.67 -30.20 9.82
C VAL A 1140 -8.61 -30.12 11.01
N THR A 1141 -8.42 -31.02 11.97
CA THR A 1141 -9.13 -30.98 13.26
C THR A 1141 -8.19 -30.39 14.30
N LEU A 1142 -8.57 -29.25 14.86
CA LEU A 1142 -7.77 -28.51 15.83
C LEU A 1142 -8.21 -28.86 17.26
N LEU A 1143 -7.23 -28.98 18.15
CA LEU A 1143 -7.42 -28.91 19.59
C LEU A 1143 -6.90 -27.55 20.05
N MET A 1144 -7.80 -26.69 20.53
CA MET A 1144 -7.44 -25.31 20.88
C MET A 1144 -8.09 -24.83 22.17
N ASP A 1145 -7.41 -23.93 22.86
CA ASP A 1145 -7.98 -23.05 23.87
C ASP A 1145 -8.95 -22.07 23.18
N PRO A 1146 -10.24 -22.10 23.55
CA PRO A 1146 -11.26 -21.30 22.88
C PRO A 1146 -11.11 -19.79 23.10
N LEU A 1147 -10.29 -19.34 24.06
CA LEU A 1147 -10.04 -17.93 24.33
C LEU A 1147 -8.95 -17.31 23.44
N GLY A 1148 -8.14 -18.14 22.77
CA GLY A 1148 -7.09 -17.72 21.86
C GLY A 1148 -7.50 -17.77 20.39
N ALA A 1149 -6.71 -17.11 19.53
CA ALA A 1149 -6.80 -17.25 18.08
C ALA A 1149 -5.79 -18.28 17.59
N VAL A 1150 -6.02 -18.92 16.46
CA VAL A 1150 -5.04 -19.78 15.78
C VAL A 1150 -4.35 -18.95 14.70
N HIS A 1151 -3.02 -18.93 14.68
CA HIS A 1151 -2.23 -18.22 13.66
C HIS A 1151 -1.64 -19.18 12.63
N GLY A 1152 -1.64 -18.80 11.35
CA GLY A 1152 -1.07 -19.56 10.24
C GLY A 1152 0.07 -18.83 9.54
N TYR A 1153 1.18 -19.53 9.34
CA TYR A 1153 2.42 -19.02 8.74
C TYR A 1153 2.76 -19.78 7.46
N SER A 1154 2.70 -19.08 6.32
CA SER A 1154 3.08 -19.64 5.01
C SER A 1154 4.41 -19.10 4.49
N GLY A 1155 4.95 -18.03 5.07
CA GLY A 1155 6.16 -17.33 4.61
C GLY A 1155 6.01 -16.54 3.28
N ILE A 1156 4.96 -16.80 2.51
CA ILE A 1156 4.66 -16.10 1.24
C ILE A 1156 3.61 -14.99 1.37
N LEU A 1157 2.81 -15.02 2.44
CA LEU A 1157 1.77 -14.04 2.78
C LEU A 1157 1.87 -13.65 4.26
N PRO A 1158 1.31 -12.49 4.66
CA PRO A 1158 1.13 -12.12 6.06
C PRO A 1158 0.47 -13.22 6.90
N VAL A 1159 0.77 -13.21 8.21
CA VAL A 1159 0.18 -14.16 9.16
C VAL A 1159 -1.34 -14.03 9.17
N ALA A 1160 -2.04 -15.13 8.89
CA ALA A 1160 -3.48 -15.22 9.00
C ALA A 1160 -3.87 -15.67 10.42
N SER A 1161 -5.03 -15.21 10.91
CA SER A 1161 -5.52 -15.58 12.24
C SER A 1161 -7.01 -15.90 12.21
N ALA A 1162 -7.43 -16.92 12.95
CA ALA A 1162 -8.84 -17.28 13.13
C ALA A 1162 -9.17 -17.52 14.61
N ALA A 1163 -10.24 -16.89 15.12
CA ALA A 1163 -10.66 -17.02 16.51
C ALA A 1163 -12.11 -17.53 16.61
N LEU A 1164 -12.42 -18.27 17.66
CA LEU A 1164 -13.79 -18.74 17.91
C LEU A 1164 -14.68 -17.59 18.39
N PRO A 1165 -15.96 -17.57 17.99
CA PRO A 1165 -16.92 -16.59 18.53
C PRO A 1165 -17.08 -16.76 20.04
N GLY A 1166 -16.82 -15.70 20.81
CA GLY A 1166 -16.76 -15.76 22.28
C GLY A 1166 -18.05 -16.23 22.98
N TYR A 1167 -19.22 -16.01 22.38
CA TYR A 1167 -20.51 -16.43 22.96
C TYR A 1167 -20.64 -17.96 23.08
N LEU A 1168 -20.11 -18.71 22.10
CA LEU A 1168 -20.14 -20.18 22.11
C LEU A 1168 -19.35 -20.76 23.28
N VAL A 1169 -18.29 -20.07 23.67
CA VAL A 1169 -17.43 -20.45 24.79
C VAL A 1169 -18.14 -20.20 26.12
N GLN A 1170 -18.84 -19.07 26.23
CA GLN A 1170 -19.58 -18.72 27.45
C GLN A 1170 -20.71 -19.70 27.75
N ASP A 1171 -21.44 -20.14 26.73
CA ASP A 1171 -22.55 -21.09 26.93
C ASP A 1171 -22.08 -22.47 27.40
N PHE A 1172 -20.96 -22.94 26.86
CA PHE A 1172 -20.30 -24.13 27.38
C PHE A 1172 -19.91 -23.96 28.85
N LEU A 1173 -19.26 -22.85 29.21
CA LEU A 1173 -18.83 -22.60 30.59
C LEU A 1173 -20.01 -22.55 31.58
N LYS A 1174 -21.18 -22.03 31.18
CA LYS A 1174 -22.40 -22.04 32.00
C LYS A 1174 -22.92 -23.47 32.26
N ASN A 1175 -22.84 -24.33 31.25
CA ASN A 1175 -23.32 -25.72 31.31
C ASN A 1175 -22.28 -26.71 31.85
N LEU A 1176 -21.07 -26.24 32.17
CA LEU A 1176 -19.97 -27.07 32.61
C LEU A 1176 -20.33 -27.81 33.90
N LEU A 1177 -20.41 -29.13 33.77
CA LEU A 1177 -20.61 -30.07 34.87
C LEU A 1177 -19.37 -30.93 34.96
N VAL A 1178 -18.73 -30.97 36.13
CA VAL A 1178 -17.57 -31.85 36.31
C VAL A 1178 -17.72 -32.78 37.50
N ASN A 1179 -17.26 -34.02 37.33
CA ASN A 1179 -17.31 -35.07 38.33
C ASN A 1179 -15.90 -35.44 38.75
N PHE A 1180 -15.64 -35.43 40.06
CA PHE A 1180 -14.40 -35.92 40.65
C PHE A 1180 -14.67 -37.24 41.35
N GLU A 1181 -13.93 -38.28 41.03
CA GLU A 1181 -14.08 -39.54 41.74
C GLU A 1181 -13.65 -39.37 43.20
N THR A 1182 -14.48 -39.85 44.13
CA THR A 1182 -14.20 -39.70 45.55
C THR A 1182 -14.66 -40.96 46.28
N GLY A 1183 -13.71 -41.76 46.78
CA GLY A 1183 -14.05 -42.93 47.58
C GLY A 1183 -12.89 -43.90 47.84
N PRO A 1184 -13.08 -44.86 48.77
CA PRO A 1184 -14.16 -44.94 49.74
C PRO A 1184 -14.00 -43.90 50.88
N ILE A 1185 -15.04 -43.10 51.12
CA ILE A 1185 -15.10 -42.16 52.25
C ILE A 1185 -16.01 -42.71 53.36
N LEU A 1186 -15.63 -42.47 54.61
CA LEU A 1186 -16.44 -42.79 55.77
C LEU A 1186 -17.39 -41.61 56.05
N ALA A 1187 -18.67 -41.77 55.76
CA ALA A 1187 -19.66 -40.71 55.91
C ALA A 1187 -20.74 -41.06 56.94
N ASP A 1188 -21.37 -40.04 57.54
CA ASP A 1188 -22.51 -40.22 58.44
C ASP A 1188 -23.71 -40.86 57.67
N GLY A 1189 -24.56 -41.60 58.38
CA GLY A 1189 -25.69 -42.33 57.78
C GLY A 1189 -26.75 -41.42 57.12
N GLY A 1190 -26.80 -40.14 57.51
CA GLY A 1190 -27.71 -39.11 57.01
C GLY A 1190 -27.18 -38.28 55.82
N ASN A 1191 -27.27 -36.95 55.91
CA ASN A 1191 -26.74 -36.02 54.91
C ASN A 1191 -25.22 -36.15 54.80
N LEU A 1192 -24.67 -36.17 53.58
CA LEU A 1192 -23.23 -36.28 53.36
C LEU A 1192 -22.54 -35.00 53.86
N ARG A 1193 -21.77 -35.14 54.94
CA ARG A 1193 -20.95 -34.06 55.50
C ARG A 1193 -19.50 -34.28 55.11
N THR A 1194 -18.98 -33.42 54.25
CA THR A 1194 -17.57 -33.36 53.87
C THR A 1194 -17.13 -31.89 53.89
N PRO A 1195 -15.85 -31.58 54.14
CA PRO A 1195 -15.34 -30.25 53.86
C PRO A 1195 -15.70 -29.88 52.43
N GLU A 1196 -16.41 -28.76 52.25
CA GLU A 1196 -16.58 -28.21 50.90
C GLU A 1196 -15.19 -27.74 50.41
N PRO A 1197 -14.83 -28.00 49.14
CA PRO A 1197 -13.67 -27.38 48.53
C PRO A 1197 -13.72 -25.84 48.71
N ALA A 1198 -12.56 -25.19 48.85
CA ALA A 1198 -12.48 -23.78 49.20
C ALA A 1198 -13.01 -22.80 48.13
N THR A 1199 -13.46 -23.32 46.98
CA THR A 1199 -13.91 -22.54 45.82
C THR A 1199 -15.34 -22.06 46.02
N LYS A 1200 -15.56 -20.75 45.84
CA LYS A 1200 -16.86 -20.09 46.10
C LYS A 1200 -17.80 -20.05 44.89
N GLN A 1201 -17.36 -20.51 43.73
CA GLN A 1201 -18.13 -20.52 42.49
C GLN A 1201 -18.69 -21.92 42.23
N GLY A 1202 -19.99 -22.02 42.00
CA GLY A 1202 -20.68 -23.28 41.73
C GLY A 1202 -21.32 -23.97 42.93
N THR A 1203 -22.16 -24.95 42.62
CA THR A 1203 -22.88 -25.80 43.59
C THR A 1203 -22.27 -27.20 43.60
N TRP A 1204 -21.84 -27.65 44.78
CA TRP A 1204 -21.28 -28.99 44.99
C TRP A 1204 -22.35 -30.01 45.39
N ASN A 1205 -22.38 -31.13 44.67
CA ASN A 1205 -23.28 -32.25 44.89
C ASN A 1205 -22.51 -33.56 45.02
N TRP A 1206 -23.13 -34.57 45.62
CA TRP A 1206 -22.60 -35.93 45.71
C TRP A 1206 -23.43 -36.89 44.88
N LEU A 1207 -22.82 -37.49 43.87
CA LEU A 1207 -23.43 -38.51 43.04
C LEU A 1207 -22.90 -39.89 43.47
N GLN A 1208 -23.79 -40.86 43.71
CA GLN A 1208 -23.36 -42.22 44.06
C GLN A 1208 -24.21 -43.27 43.33
N ASN A 1209 -23.59 -44.40 42.99
CA ASN A 1209 -24.31 -45.54 42.46
C ASN A 1209 -24.75 -46.47 43.59
N VAL A 1210 -26.06 -46.60 43.82
CA VAL A 1210 -26.64 -47.51 44.79
C VAL A 1210 -27.41 -48.59 44.05
N LYS A 1211 -26.86 -49.81 44.02
CA LYS A 1211 -27.47 -50.99 43.38
C LYS A 1211 -27.86 -50.77 41.91
N GLY A 1212 -27.03 -50.05 41.14
CA GLY A 1212 -27.27 -49.77 39.74
C GLY A 1212 -28.11 -48.51 39.48
N THR A 1213 -28.49 -47.76 40.51
CA THR A 1213 -29.20 -46.48 40.37
C THR A 1213 -28.33 -45.34 40.89
N TYR A 1214 -28.14 -44.31 40.07
CA TYR A 1214 -27.45 -43.10 40.48
C TYR A 1214 -28.36 -42.23 41.34
N ILE A 1215 -27.86 -41.80 42.51
CA ILE A 1215 -28.56 -40.94 43.46
C ILE A 1215 -27.68 -39.72 43.71
N GLN A 1216 -28.22 -38.52 43.46
CA GLN A 1216 -27.56 -37.25 43.74
C GLN A 1216 -28.07 -36.69 45.09
N ASN A 1217 -27.15 -36.28 45.95
CA ASN A 1217 -27.43 -35.67 47.25
C ASN A 1217 -26.70 -34.32 47.37
N THR A 1218 -27.27 -33.36 48.09
CA THR A 1218 -26.54 -32.14 48.46
C THR A 1218 -25.50 -32.43 49.52
N ILE A 1219 -24.38 -31.71 49.44
CA ILE A 1219 -23.31 -31.78 50.43
C ILE A 1219 -23.60 -30.77 51.53
N VAL A 1220 -23.28 -31.14 52.77
CA VAL A 1220 -23.34 -30.23 53.92
C VAL A 1220 -21.91 -29.96 54.37
N ASN A 1221 -21.47 -28.71 54.32
CA ASN A 1221 -20.13 -28.33 54.77
C ASN A 1221 -19.82 -28.83 56.19
N ALA A 1222 -18.65 -29.44 56.36
CA ALA A 1222 -18.14 -29.84 57.66
C ALA A 1222 -17.61 -28.60 58.41
N ASN A 1223 -18.11 -28.34 59.62
CA ASN A 1223 -17.58 -27.29 60.48
C ASN A 1223 -16.57 -27.84 61.50
N ASP A 1224 -15.90 -26.93 62.18
CA ASP A 1224 -14.91 -27.16 63.24
C ASP A 1224 -15.48 -27.77 64.54
N VAL A 1225 -16.79 -28.02 64.58
CA VAL A 1225 -17.46 -28.64 65.72
C VAL A 1225 -17.42 -30.15 65.59
N ALA A 1226 -16.60 -30.82 66.41
CA ALA A 1226 -16.57 -32.28 66.51
C ALA A 1226 -17.95 -32.83 66.94
N ARG A 1227 -18.55 -33.71 66.12
CA ARG A 1227 -19.83 -34.36 66.39
C ARG A 1227 -19.65 -35.88 66.30
N PHE A 1228 -20.25 -36.62 67.23
CA PHE A 1228 -20.41 -38.06 67.08
C PHE A 1228 -21.60 -38.33 66.14
N PRO A 1229 -21.47 -39.20 65.13
CA PRO A 1229 -22.55 -39.51 64.21
C PRO A 1229 -23.71 -40.19 64.97
N LEU A 1230 -24.94 -39.73 64.74
CA LEU A 1230 -26.15 -40.27 65.38
C LEU A 1230 -26.56 -41.63 64.77
N GLN A 1231 -26.02 -41.95 63.60
CA GLN A 1231 -26.19 -43.22 62.92
C GLN A 1231 -24.83 -43.89 62.73
N PRO A 1232 -24.78 -45.23 62.56
CA PRO A 1232 -23.53 -45.90 62.20
C PRO A 1232 -22.96 -45.29 60.91
N PRO A 1233 -21.68 -44.91 60.87
CA PRO A 1233 -21.07 -44.41 59.66
C PRO A 1233 -21.09 -45.48 58.57
N ALA A 1234 -21.34 -45.07 57.34
CA ALA A 1234 -21.36 -45.92 56.16
C ALA A 1234 -20.18 -45.57 55.24
N ILE A 1235 -19.59 -46.59 54.63
CA ILE A 1235 -18.67 -46.40 53.52
C ILE A 1235 -19.50 -45.95 52.32
N ARG A 1236 -19.10 -44.83 51.71
CA ARG A 1236 -19.68 -44.32 50.47
C ARG A 1236 -18.59 -44.16 49.42
N GLU A 1237 -18.91 -44.58 48.21
CA GLU A 1237 -18.11 -44.40 47.01
C GLU A 1237 -18.99 -43.70 45.97
N GLY A 1238 -18.43 -42.73 45.27
CA GLY A 1238 -19.18 -41.91 44.33
C GLY A 1238 -18.33 -40.80 43.73
N TRP A 1239 -19.00 -39.73 43.31
CA TRP A 1239 -18.39 -38.56 42.69
C TRP A 1239 -18.81 -37.28 43.41
N LEU A 1240 -17.87 -36.37 43.61
CA LEU A 1240 -18.15 -34.97 43.88
C LEU A 1240 -18.46 -34.30 42.54
N GLN A 1241 -19.64 -33.72 42.42
CA GLN A 1241 -20.11 -33.09 41.19
C GLN A 1241 -20.20 -31.57 41.40
N LEU A 1242 -19.54 -30.81 40.53
CA LEU A 1242 -19.59 -29.35 40.48
C LEU A 1242 -20.50 -28.92 39.32
N THR A 1243 -21.45 -28.03 39.59
CA THR A 1243 -22.42 -27.49 38.61
C THR A 1243 -22.61 -25.98 38.80
N ASN A 1244 -23.12 -25.27 37.78
CA ASN A 1244 -23.46 -23.83 37.82
C ASN A 1244 -22.26 -22.94 38.20
N ILE A 1245 -21.14 -23.10 37.51
CA ILE A 1245 -19.94 -22.29 37.76
C ILE A 1245 -20.23 -20.84 37.32
N ASP A 1246 -20.47 -19.95 38.29
CA ASP A 1246 -20.75 -18.53 38.05
C ASP A 1246 -19.45 -17.79 37.69
N ASN A 1247 -19.36 -17.24 36.48
CA ASN A 1247 -18.33 -16.29 36.08
C ASN A 1247 -18.86 -14.86 36.35
N GLU A 1248 -18.34 -14.17 37.38
CA GLU A 1248 -18.41 -12.70 37.46
C GLU A 1248 -17.26 -12.06 36.68
#